data_AF-A0A494R865-F1
#
_entry.id   AF-A0A494R865-F1
#
_cell.length_a   1.000
_cell.length_b   1.000
_cell.length_c   1.000
_cell.angle_alpha   90.00
_cell.angle_beta   90.00
_cell.angle_gamma   90.00
#
_symmetry.space_group_name_H-M   'P 1'
#
loop_
_entity.id
_entity.type
_entity.pdbx_description
1 polymer ?
#
loop_
_entity_poly.entity_id
_entity_poly.type
_entity_poly.pdbx_seq_one_letter_code
_entity_poly.pdbx_strand_id
1 'polypeptide(L)'
;MLEGVDALLSWDVQQEKVDPTGYAGGTADLRVSFLGGVGLYTWELFFHAPFLIANRLLAEQRFDEADLWFKRIFDPAGYRNADGVLQKVSNKTRYWNVEPLQNDVAWGSSSPIDTDDPDAIATADPMNYKLAVFLRGLELLAARGDQLYRQQTRDSLSETKMWYVQALQLLGPRPELPLAQAWNAPTLQAASTTSNVQLLDLEGVAEEQLAVLAPASPRQIAITNGPFRPPVDTAVLAYWDRFEGRLYNLRRHLSIDGQPLALELFEAPADPKALQLARQAGDGAGGLQAGGTQALWPQRFMVLLERARNAVQQVIQFGSNLQGVLERRDADALSVLQQTQQGGLLALMGEAHSANLASLQHTLSGLQNTQATTLARQQHYDALYLENISVQEQLAMDLRSQAAFLEDSAGVLRVVAGGLNLLPNVAGMAFGWGEMGGLVDAYSDVLRVKAGMNQGQATKIDASEMYRRRRQEWDLQRDQARREGEVISTQIDSLNEQITMADKQRQQTEMEQACNDAVLEVMTTRFTGQALFNWQAGRMSTLYYQLYDTVSSLCSQAQTSYGWETGDNRQYLRPGNWSDLYQGLLAGESLLLSLQQMEAAYLSWDQRALQVRKTASLRTLEPTLIDTIKQLLTSDSVASMAAEETAQSVVVERDSNNNLVLTFKLEDLNIQADYPVSLNLGNSRLIKSISVSLPALLGPYENVQALLRYNSSKELAKGCKAVALSHGLDDSGQFQLDFNDGQYLPFEGLPIETGTFSLIFPNAHSSQNAMLLSLNDIILHINYTIR
;
A
#
# COMPACT_ATOMS: atom_id res chain seq x y z
N MET A 1 49.84 -17.57 -59.74
CA MET A 1 49.05 -17.54 -60.98
C MET A 1 47.62 -17.85 -60.59
N LEU A 2 46.65 -17.07 -61.07
CA LEU A 2 45.23 -17.39 -60.87
C LEU A 2 44.91 -18.63 -61.74
N GLU A 3 44.11 -19.56 -61.22
CA GLU A 3 43.64 -20.74 -61.96
C GLU A 3 42.11 -20.79 -61.93
N GLY A 4 41.48 -21.40 -62.96
CA GLY A 4 40.03 -21.54 -63.03
C GLY A 4 39.27 -20.24 -63.24
N VAL A 5 38.13 -20.08 -62.56
CA VAL A 5 37.19 -18.95 -62.75
C VAL A 5 37.83 -17.60 -62.38
N ASP A 6 38.72 -17.56 -61.40
CA ASP A 6 39.38 -16.32 -60.97
C ASP A 6 40.39 -15.81 -62.01
N ALA A 7 40.96 -16.70 -62.82
CA ALA A 7 41.78 -16.32 -63.96
C ALA A 7 40.93 -15.74 -65.09
N LEU A 8 39.79 -16.39 -65.40
CA LEU A 8 38.87 -15.97 -66.46
C LEU A 8 38.26 -14.60 -66.17
N LEU A 9 37.80 -14.37 -64.94
CA LEU A 9 37.17 -13.12 -64.51
C LEU A 9 38.17 -12.08 -63.98
N SER A 10 39.45 -12.23 -64.31
CA SER A 10 40.50 -11.31 -63.86
C SER A 10 40.46 -9.98 -64.62
N TRP A 11 41.00 -8.95 -64.00
CA TRP A 11 41.26 -7.66 -64.65
C TRP A 11 42.19 -7.81 -65.86
N ASP A 12 43.18 -8.70 -65.80
CA ASP A 12 44.20 -8.83 -66.85
C ASP A 12 43.58 -9.33 -68.16
N VAL A 13 42.63 -10.27 -68.09
CA VAL A 13 41.87 -10.77 -69.25
C VAL A 13 41.05 -9.66 -69.92
N GLN A 14 40.52 -8.72 -69.16
CA GLN A 14 39.79 -7.56 -69.71
C GLN A 14 40.72 -6.61 -70.47
N GLN A 15 42.03 -6.65 -70.18
CA GLN A 15 43.05 -5.84 -70.87
C GLN A 15 43.71 -6.57 -72.04
N GLU A 16 43.42 -7.86 -72.26
CA GLU A 16 43.94 -8.64 -73.38
C GLU A 16 43.41 -8.11 -74.72
N LYS A 17 44.26 -8.24 -75.75
CA LYS A 17 43.92 -7.84 -77.12
C LYS A 17 43.38 -9.05 -77.87
N VAL A 18 42.22 -8.90 -78.51
CA VAL A 18 41.53 -9.95 -79.24
C VAL A 18 41.36 -9.53 -80.69
N ASP A 19 41.62 -10.44 -81.63
CA ASP A 19 41.31 -10.25 -83.06
C ASP A 19 39.86 -10.68 -83.33
N PRO A 20 38.93 -9.75 -83.58
CA PRO A 20 37.52 -10.08 -83.79
C PRO A 20 37.22 -10.72 -85.15
N THR A 21 38.19 -10.76 -86.09
CA THR A 21 37.95 -11.21 -87.46
C THR A 21 38.34 -12.66 -87.74
N GLY A 22 39.15 -13.28 -86.88
CA GLY A 22 39.46 -14.72 -86.94
C GLY A 22 40.03 -15.25 -88.26
N TYR A 23 40.36 -14.39 -89.24
CA TYR A 23 40.78 -14.81 -90.57
C TYR A 23 41.75 -13.81 -91.20
N ALA A 24 42.96 -14.31 -91.47
CA ALA A 24 43.97 -13.74 -92.36
C ALA A 24 44.54 -12.35 -92.01
N GLY A 25 45.46 -12.32 -91.04
CA GLY A 25 46.69 -11.52 -91.16
C GLY A 25 46.58 -9.99 -91.20
N GLY A 26 45.51 -9.41 -90.67
CA GLY A 26 45.37 -7.96 -90.46
C GLY A 26 45.63 -7.58 -89.01
N THR A 27 46.57 -6.66 -88.76
CA THR A 27 46.87 -6.12 -87.42
C THR A 27 45.76 -5.19 -86.93
N ALA A 28 44.72 -5.74 -86.31
CA ALA A 28 43.76 -4.99 -85.51
C ALA A 28 43.83 -5.42 -84.03
N ASP A 29 44.70 -4.73 -83.29
CA ASP A 29 44.96 -4.91 -81.86
C ASP A 29 43.88 -4.19 -81.01
N LEU A 30 42.66 -4.75 -80.94
CA LEU A 30 41.59 -4.17 -80.13
C LEU A 30 41.50 -4.89 -78.77
N ARG A 31 41.47 -4.11 -77.68
CA ARG A 31 41.20 -4.66 -76.33
C ARG A 31 39.79 -5.25 -76.27
N VAL A 32 39.55 -6.19 -75.36
CA VAL A 32 38.20 -6.65 -75.01
C VAL A 32 37.31 -5.42 -74.78
N SER A 33 36.26 -5.29 -75.58
CA SER A 33 35.39 -4.11 -75.55
C SER A 33 34.14 -4.40 -74.73
N PHE A 34 33.85 -3.49 -73.80
CA PHE A 34 32.56 -3.41 -73.10
C PHE A 34 31.52 -2.59 -73.89
N LEU A 35 31.89 -2.11 -75.08
CA LEU A 35 31.08 -1.29 -75.99
C LEU A 35 30.88 -2.01 -77.34
N GLY A 36 29.80 -1.69 -78.05
CA GLY A 36 29.53 -2.20 -79.41
C GLY A 36 28.82 -3.56 -79.45
N GLY A 37 28.80 -4.21 -80.62
CA GLY A 37 27.94 -5.37 -80.90
C GLY A 37 28.18 -6.62 -80.03
N VAL A 38 29.34 -6.75 -79.38
CA VAL A 38 29.66 -7.82 -78.43
C VAL A 38 29.64 -7.37 -76.97
N GLY A 39 29.49 -6.06 -76.71
CA GLY A 39 29.58 -5.45 -75.38
C GLY A 39 28.61 -6.04 -74.36
N LEU A 40 27.40 -6.41 -74.78
CA LEU A 40 26.40 -7.03 -73.92
C LEU A 40 26.92 -8.34 -73.30
N TYR A 41 27.54 -9.22 -74.10
CA TYR A 41 28.05 -10.51 -73.61
C TYR A 41 29.25 -10.34 -72.66
N THR A 42 30.07 -9.32 -72.89
CA THR A 42 31.17 -8.96 -71.99
C THR A 42 30.64 -8.46 -70.64
N TRP A 43 29.60 -7.62 -70.64
CA TRP A 43 28.90 -7.22 -69.41
C TRP A 43 28.22 -8.39 -68.70
N GLU A 44 27.58 -9.29 -69.46
CA GLU A 44 27.00 -10.50 -68.89
C GLU A 44 28.04 -11.38 -68.21
N LEU A 45 29.19 -11.59 -68.86
CA LEU A 45 30.26 -12.45 -68.33
C LEU A 45 30.95 -11.87 -67.10
N PHE A 46 31.35 -10.59 -67.14
CA PHE A 46 32.16 -9.98 -66.09
C PHE A 46 31.34 -9.35 -64.96
N PHE A 47 30.08 -8.97 -65.21
CA PHE A 47 29.23 -8.31 -64.21
C PHE A 47 27.95 -9.08 -63.91
N HIS A 48 27.03 -9.28 -64.87
CA HIS A 48 25.70 -9.82 -64.55
C HIS A 48 25.73 -11.27 -64.05
N ALA A 49 26.54 -12.14 -64.64
CA ALA A 49 26.63 -13.54 -64.21
C ALA A 49 27.25 -13.65 -62.79
N PRO A 50 28.40 -13.02 -62.47
CA PRO A 50 28.90 -13.01 -61.10
C PRO A 50 27.91 -12.39 -60.11
N PHE A 51 27.22 -11.32 -60.50
CA PHE A 51 26.24 -10.65 -59.64
C PHE A 51 25.00 -11.52 -59.39
N LEU A 52 24.47 -12.18 -60.42
CA LEU A 52 23.35 -13.13 -60.30
C LEU A 52 23.74 -14.32 -59.43
N ILE A 53 24.93 -14.90 -59.64
CA ILE A 53 25.42 -16.04 -58.84
C ILE A 53 25.58 -15.63 -57.38
N ALA A 54 26.17 -14.48 -57.09
CA ALA A 54 26.32 -13.95 -55.74
C ALA A 54 24.96 -13.76 -55.05
N ASN A 55 24.00 -13.14 -55.74
CA ASN A 55 22.65 -12.94 -55.22
C ASN A 55 21.88 -14.26 -55.02
N ARG A 56 22.07 -15.25 -55.91
CA ARG A 56 21.46 -16.57 -55.76
C ARG A 56 22.03 -17.31 -54.56
N LEU A 57 23.35 -17.27 -54.35
CA LEU A 57 24.02 -17.85 -53.19
C LEU A 57 23.60 -17.16 -51.88
N LEU A 58 23.44 -15.84 -51.91
CA LEU A 58 22.90 -15.08 -50.78
C LEU A 58 21.46 -15.51 -50.44
N ALA A 59 20.60 -15.68 -51.46
CA ALA A 59 19.22 -16.16 -51.26
C ALA A 59 19.17 -17.57 -50.66
N GLU A 60 20.12 -18.43 -51.01
CA GLU A 60 20.29 -19.78 -50.47
C GLU A 60 21.13 -19.81 -49.16
N GLN A 61 21.42 -18.64 -48.56
CA GLN A 61 22.16 -18.48 -47.30
C GLN A 61 23.60 -19.04 -47.30
N ARG A 62 24.22 -19.19 -48.47
CA ARG A 62 25.62 -19.62 -48.62
C ARG A 62 26.55 -18.41 -48.60
N PHE A 63 26.68 -17.78 -47.43
CA PHE A 63 27.29 -16.46 -47.30
C PHE A 63 28.78 -16.38 -47.70
N ASP A 64 29.60 -17.37 -47.33
CA ASP A 64 31.03 -17.32 -47.64
C ASP A 64 31.29 -17.43 -49.15
N GLU A 65 30.48 -18.22 -49.86
CA GLU A 65 30.56 -18.32 -51.31
C GLU A 65 29.98 -17.07 -51.99
N ALA A 66 28.87 -16.53 -51.47
CA ALA A 66 28.31 -15.27 -51.97
C ALA A 66 29.32 -14.11 -51.86
N ASP A 67 30.03 -14.00 -50.73
CA ASP A 67 31.10 -13.01 -50.52
C ASP A 67 32.22 -13.16 -51.55
N LEU A 68 32.65 -14.40 -51.83
CA LEU A 68 33.67 -14.68 -52.86
C LEU A 68 33.22 -14.20 -54.25
N TRP A 69 31.97 -14.46 -54.63
CA TRP A 69 31.42 -14.03 -55.91
C TRP A 69 31.23 -12.51 -55.98
N PHE A 70 30.80 -11.84 -54.91
CA PHE A 70 30.76 -10.36 -54.85
C PHE A 70 32.16 -9.76 -55.01
N LYS A 71 33.18 -10.36 -54.38
CA LYS A 71 34.59 -9.96 -54.52
C LYS A 71 35.16 -10.12 -55.92
N ARG A 72 34.50 -10.84 -56.83
CA ARG A 72 34.88 -10.84 -58.26
C ARG A 72 34.42 -9.58 -59.00
N ILE A 73 33.55 -8.78 -58.41
CA ILE A 73 33.09 -7.50 -58.94
C ILE A 73 33.67 -6.34 -58.13
N PHE A 74 33.52 -6.39 -56.81
CA PHE A 74 33.90 -5.32 -55.88
C PHE A 74 34.52 -5.89 -54.62
N ASP A 75 35.75 -5.47 -54.31
CA ASP A 75 36.40 -5.79 -53.04
C ASP A 75 36.76 -4.49 -52.30
N PRO A 76 36.10 -4.17 -51.17
CA PRO A 76 36.39 -2.96 -50.39
C PRO A 76 37.80 -2.97 -49.77
N ALA A 77 38.46 -4.13 -49.65
CA ALA A 77 39.84 -4.23 -49.18
C ALA A 77 40.87 -3.95 -50.30
N GLY A 78 40.41 -3.85 -51.55
CA GLY A 78 41.21 -3.63 -52.75
C GLY A 78 41.94 -4.89 -53.24
N TYR A 79 42.18 -4.97 -54.54
CA TYR A 79 42.86 -6.12 -55.14
C TYR A 79 44.38 -6.04 -54.99
N ARG A 80 45.03 -7.18 -54.78
CA ARG A 80 46.48 -7.29 -54.57
C ARG A 80 47.15 -8.12 -55.67
N ASN A 81 48.40 -7.82 -55.97
CA ASN A 81 49.22 -8.66 -56.85
C ASN A 81 49.83 -9.85 -56.05
N ALA A 82 50.59 -10.72 -56.73
CA ALA A 82 51.23 -11.88 -56.09
C ALA A 82 52.19 -11.52 -54.94
N ASP A 83 52.73 -10.30 -54.95
CA ASP A 83 53.64 -9.77 -53.91
C ASP A 83 52.88 -9.11 -52.74
N GLY A 84 51.55 -9.14 -52.75
CA GLY A 84 50.69 -8.56 -51.70
C GLY A 84 50.49 -7.05 -51.79
N VAL A 85 50.99 -6.40 -52.84
CA VAL A 85 50.87 -4.94 -53.07
C VAL A 85 49.53 -4.63 -53.71
N LEU A 86 48.86 -3.57 -53.22
CA LEU A 86 47.60 -3.09 -53.79
C LEU A 86 47.79 -2.66 -55.25
N GLN A 87 46.95 -3.21 -56.12
CA GLN A 87 46.94 -2.88 -57.54
C GLN A 87 46.35 -1.47 -57.72
N LYS A 88 46.97 -0.69 -58.63
CA LYS A 88 46.58 0.69 -58.91
C LYS A 88 46.27 0.86 -60.39
N VAL A 89 45.23 1.63 -60.69
CA VAL A 89 44.88 2.10 -62.04
C VAL A 89 44.94 3.63 -62.00
N SER A 90 45.74 4.24 -62.88
CA SER A 90 45.91 5.71 -62.93
C SER A 90 46.20 6.36 -61.56
N ASN A 91 47.10 5.73 -60.79
CA ASN A 91 47.51 6.14 -59.43
C ASN A 91 46.44 6.04 -58.32
N LYS A 92 45.25 5.48 -58.60
CA LYS A 92 44.19 5.16 -57.62
C LYS A 92 44.18 3.66 -57.32
N THR A 93 43.89 3.27 -56.08
CA THR A 93 43.71 1.86 -55.70
C THR A 93 42.54 1.24 -56.46
N ARG A 94 42.71 0.01 -56.96
CA ARG A 94 41.65 -0.74 -57.63
C ARG A 94 40.74 -1.42 -56.61
N TYR A 95 39.47 -1.04 -56.63
CA TYR A 95 38.40 -1.65 -55.81
C TYR A 95 37.35 -2.37 -56.64
N TRP A 96 37.23 -2.01 -57.93
CA TRP A 96 36.33 -2.67 -58.88
C TRP A 96 37.15 -3.52 -59.84
N ASN A 97 36.77 -4.79 -59.99
CA ASN A 97 37.43 -5.71 -60.91
C ASN A 97 36.87 -5.62 -62.34
N VAL A 98 35.68 -5.01 -62.51
CA VAL A 98 35.06 -4.76 -63.81
C VAL A 98 35.51 -3.39 -64.32
N GLU A 99 36.20 -3.34 -65.45
CA GLU A 99 36.86 -2.13 -65.96
C GLU A 99 35.94 -0.92 -66.13
N PRO A 100 34.76 -1.02 -66.77
CA PRO A 100 33.85 0.11 -66.90
C PRO A 100 33.39 0.69 -65.56
N LEU A 101 33.27 -0.15 -64.51
CA LEU A 101 32.96 0.33 -63.18
C LEU A 101 34.17 1.08 -62.59
N GLN A 102 35.40 0.55 -62.71
CA GLN A 102 36.57 1.23 -62.16
C GLN A 102 36.84 2.62 -62.79
N ASN A 103 36.52 2.78 -64.07
CA ASN A 103 36.81 3.98 -64.86
C ASN A 103 35.58 4.90 -65.09
N ASP A 104 34.40 4.54 -64.58
CA ASP A 104 33.15 5.29 -64.77
C ASP A 104 32.77 5.50 -66.25
N VAL A 105 32.89 4.42 -67.06
CA VAL A 105 32.63 4.45 -68.50
C VAL A 105 31.23 3.94 -68.81
N ALA A 106 30.36 4.81 -69.33
CA ALA A 106 29.03 4.44 -69.82
C ALA A 106 29.11 3.51 -71.03
N TRP A 107 28.17 2.57 -71.15
CA TRP A 107 28.21 1.56 -72.21
C TRP A 107 26.98 1.44 -73.09
N GLY A 108 25.82 1.89 -72.61
CA GLY A 108 24.64 2.10 -73.45
C GLY A 108 24.73 3.40 -74.26
N SER A 109 24.06 3.45 -75.41
CA SER A 109 23.63 4.75 -75.96
C SER A 109 22.76 5.44 -74.91
N SER A 110 22.86 6.77 -74.79
CA SER A 110 22.04 7.61 -73.90
C SER A 110 20.67 7.00 -73.60
N SER A 111 20.37 6.77 -72.32
CA SER A 111 19.07 6.22 -71.89
C SER A 111 17.92 6.98 -72.57
N PRO A 112 16.93 6.31 -73.16
CA PRO A 112 15.74 6.99 -73.64
C PRO A 112 15.11 7.81 -72.51
N ILE A 113 14.60 9.01 -72.82
CA ILE A 113 13.98 9.91 -71.84
C ILE A 113 12.77 9.25 -71.17
N ASP A 114 12.05 8.37 -71.89
CA ASP A 114 10.81 7.72 -71.45
C ASP A 114 10.98 6.21 -71.10
N THR A 115 12.13 5.78 -70.58
CA THR A 115 12.29 4.37 -70.14
C THR A 115 12.11 4.21 -68.63
N ASP A 116 11.28 3.24 -68.23
CA ASP A 116 11.10 2.80 -66.84
C ASP A 116 12.01 1.59 -66.49
N ASP A 117 12.95 1.22 -67.38
CA ASP A 117 13.85 0.09 -67.18
C ASP A 117 15.09 0.50 -66.34
N PRO A 118 15.24 0.02 -65.09
CA PRO A 118 16.36 0.37 -64.22
C PRO A 118 17.71 -0.12 -64.75
N ASP A 119 17.74 -1.22 -65.50
CA ASP A 119 18.98 -1.72 -66.10
C ASP A 119 19.42 -0.79 -67.23
N ALA A 120 18.51 -0.36 -68.11
CA ALA A 120 18.82 0.63 -69.15
C ALA A 120 19.42 1.92 -68.57
N ILE A 121 18.89 2.39 -67.43
CA ILE A 121 19.41 3.56 -66.69
C ILE A 121 20.82 3.29 -66.15
N ALA A 122 21.03 2.11 -65.57
CA ALA A 122 22.32 1.71 -65.02
C ALA A 122 23.39 1.43 -66.09
N THR A 123 23.00 1.06 -67.31
CA THR A 123 23.92 0.96 -68.45
C THR A 123 24.41 2.32 -68.95
N ALA A 124 23.56 3.34 -68.81
CA ALA A 124 23.87 4.72 -69.19
C ALA A 124 24.70 5.43 -68.11
N ASP A 125 24.52 5.09 -66.83
CA ASP A 125 25.35 5.53 -65.72
C ASP A 125 25.77 4.35 -64.81
N PRO A 126 27.03 3.87 -64.93
CA PRO A 126 27.54 2.73 -64.17
C PRO A 126 27.53 2.94 -62.64
N MET A 127 27.35 4.17 -62.14
CA MET A 127 27.22 4.44 -60.71
C MET A 127 26.03 3.67 -60.09
N ASN A 128 24.94 3.49 -60.84
CA ASN A 128 23.77 2.75 -60.36
C ASN A 128 24.12 1.26 -60.14
N TYR A 129 24.92 0.66 -61.02
CA TYR A 129 25.42 -0.70 -60.82
C TYR A 129 26.38 -0.80 -59.63
N LYS A 130 27.23 0.21 -59.44
CA LYS A 130 28.10 0.26 -58.24
C LYS A 130 27.28 0.31 -56.96
N LEU A 131 26.28 1.19 -56.91
CA LEU A 131 25.40 1.31 -55.75
C LEU A 131 24.64 0.00 -55.50
N ALA A 132 24.11 -0.64 -56.56
CA ALA A 132 23.43 -1.93 -56.44
C ALA A 132 24.33 -3.03 -55.84
N VAL A 133 25.58 -3.15 -56.32
CA VAL A 133 26.56 -4.10 -55.76
C VAL A 133 26.87 -3.78 -54.30
N PHE A 134 27.07 -2.50 -53.98
CA PHE A 134 27.36 -2.06 -52.62
C PHE A 134 26.20 -2.39 -51.66
N LEU A 135 24.96 -2.07 -52.03
CA LEU A 135 23.77 -2.36 -51.21
C LEU A 135 23.56 -3.87 -51.04
N ARG A 136 23.79 -4.68 -52.09
CA ARG A 136 23.73 -6.14 -51.99
C ARG A 136 24.84 -6.71 -51.10
N GLY A 137 26.02 -6.11 -51.12
CA GLY A 137 27.10 -6.43 -50.18
C GLY A 137 26.72 -6.12 -48.72
N LEU A 138 26.03 -5.00 -48.46
CA LEU A 138 25.49 -4.70 -47.14
C LEU A 138 24.40 -5.70 -46.72
N GLU A 139 23.53 -6.11 -47.64
CA GLU A 139 22.51 -7.13 -47.36
C GLU A 139 23.14 -8.48 -46.99
N LEU A 140 24.23 -8.87 -47.66
CA LEU A 140 25.01 -10.06 -47.28
C LEU A 140 25.51 -9.97 -45.82
N LEU A 141 26.11 -8.84 -45.43
CA LEU A 141 26.58 -8.62 -44.06
C LEU A 141 25.43 -8.63 -43.05
N ALA A 142 24.30 -8.01 -43.41
CA ALA A 142 23.10 -8.00 -42.59
C ALA A 142 22.52 -9.41 -42.40
N ALA A 143 22.37 -10.17 -43.48
CA ALA A 143 21.83 -11.52 -43.46
C ALA A 143 22.70 -12.48 -42.64
N ARG A 144 24.03 -12.38 -42.81
CA ARG A 144 24.99 -13.15 -42.01
C ARG A 144 24.90 -12.82 -40.53
N GLY A 145 24.88 -11.53 -40.19
CA GLY A 145 24.69 -11.07 -38.81
C GLY A 145 23.36 -11.54 -38.21
N ASP A 146 22.26 -11.38 -38.95
CA ASP A 146 20.90 -11.78 -38.54
C ASP A 146 20.79 -13.29 -38.30
N GLN A 147 21.44 -14.14 -39.12
CA GLN A 147 21.47 -15.58 -38.90
C GLN A 147 22.18 -15.95 -37.59
N LEU A 148 23.33 -15.34 -37.32
CA LEU A 148 24.09 -15.55 -36.08
C LEU A 148 23.36 -14.98 -34.85
N TYR A 149 22.63 -13.89 -35.01
CA TYR A 149 21.83 -13.29 -33.93
C TYR A 149 20.74 -14.28 -33.48
N ARG A 150 20.06 -14.92 -34.44
CA ARG A 150 19.00 -15.90 -34.14
C ARG A 150 19.50 -17.14 -33.39
N GLN A 151 20.81 -17.44 -33.39
CA GLN A 151 21.37 -18.52 -32.57
C GLN A 151 21.40 -18.19 -31.06
N GLN A 152 21.41 -16.89 -30.70
CA GLN A 152 21.35 -16.39 -29.32
C GLN A 152 22.40 -16.97 -28.35
N THR A 153 23.55 -17.41 -28.87
CA THR A 153 24.69 -17.80 -28.03
C THR A 153 25.60 -16.60 -27.79
N ARG A 154 26.31 -16.54 -26.66
CA ARG A 154 27.22 -15.42 -26.36
C ARG A 154 28.26 -15.19 -27.46
N ASP A 155 28.80 -16.28 -28.00
CA ASP A 155 29.85 -16.22 -29.01
C ASP A 155 29.26 -15.82 -30.38
N SER A 156 28.09 -16.37 -30.77
CA SER A 156 27.41 -15.95 -32.01
C SER A 156 26.95 -14.48 -31.96
N LEU A 157 26.49 -13.97 -30.82
CA LEU A 157 26.13 -12.55 -30.65
C LEU A 157 27.37 -11.62 -30.74
N SER A 158 28.52 -12.11 -30.30
CA SER A 158 29.79 -11.38 -30.44
C SER A 158 30.21 -11.31 -31.91
N GLU A 159 30.04 -12.40 -32.65
CA GLU A 159 30.29 -12.45 -34.09
C GLU A 159 29.28 -11.60 -34.88
N THR A 160 27.99 -11.65 -34.56
CA THR A 160 26.96 -10.78 -35.14
C THR A 160 27.35 -9.30 -35.04
N LYS A 161 27.85 -8.88 -33.87
CA LYS A 161 28.29 -7.49 -33.66
C LYS A 161 29.40 -7.09 -34.63
N MET A 162 30.34 -8.00 -34.93
CA MET A 162 31.40 -7.76 -35.91
C MET A 162 30.82 -7.44 -37.29
N TRP A 163 29.88 -8.25 -37.76
CA TRP A 163 29.26 -8.08 -39.08
C TRP A 163 28.48 -6.75 -39.21
N TYR A 164 27.71 -6.35 -38.20
CA TYR A 164 27.00 -5.08 -38.22
C TYR A 164 27.94 -3.87 -38.11
N VAL A 165 29.02 -3.99 -37.33
CA VAL A 165 30.04 -2.94 -37.25
C VAL A 165 30.78 -2.79 -38.58
N GLN A 166 31.11 -3.89 -39.24
CA GLN A 166 31.72 -3.87 -40.58
C GLN A 166 30.80 -3.19 -41.59
N ALA A 167 29.50 -3.49 -41.56
CA ALA A 167 28.53 -2.85 -42.45
C ALA A 167 28.43 -1.33 -42.20
N LEU A 168 28.41 -0.88 -40.94
CA LEU A 168 28.44 0.54 -40.60
C LEU A 168 29.77 1.22 -40.97
N GLN A 169 30.89 0.53 -40.88
CA GLN A 169 32.18 1.05 -41.35
C GLN A 169 32.21 1.27 -42.86
N LEU A 170 31.58 0.37 -43.63
CA LEU A 170 31.43 0.51 -45.08
C LEU A 170 30.47 1.65 -45.45
N LEU A 171 29.36 1.80 -44.73
CA LEU A 171 28.42 2.91 -44.90
C LEU A 171 29.01 4.27 -44.54
N GLY A 172 29.89 4.29 -43.54
CA GLY A 172 30.45 5.53 -43.00
C GLY A 172 29.47 6.29 -42.10
N PRO A 173 29.82 7.53 -41.71
CA PRO A 173 28.95 8.35 -40.86
C PRO A 173 27.63 8.62 -41.57
N ARG A 174 26.53 8.56 -40.81
CA ARG A 174 25.19 8.89 -41.32
C ARG A 174 25.21 10.31 -41.88
N PRO A 175 24.68 10.55 -43.10
CA PRO A 175 24.64 11.89 -43.67
C PRO A 175 23.78 12.80 -42.80
N GLU A 176 24.32 13.94 -42.38
CA GLU A 176 23.56 14.99 -41.73
C GLU A 176 22.69 15.68 -42.79
N LEU A 177 21.36 15.57 -42.63
CA LEU A 177 20.43 16.31 -43.47
C LEU A 177 20.27 17.71 -42.87
N PRO A 178 20.79 18.77 -43.51
CA PRO A 178 20.65 20.12 -42.98
C PRO A 178 19.16 20.50 -43.00
N LEU A 179 18.51 20.45 -41.84
CA LEU A 179 17.14 20.95 -41.63
C LEU A 179 16.99 22.42 -42.06
N ALA A 180 18.11 23.14 -42.18
CA ALA A 180 18.21 24.54 -42.56
C ALA A 180 18.29 24.81 -44.07
N GLN A 181 18.17 23.82 -44.96
CA GLN A 181 17.81 24.10 -46.36
C GLN A 181 16.34 24.55 -46.38
N ALA A 182 16.13 25.84 -46.11
CA ALA A 182 14.83 26.46 -45.91
C ALA A 182 13.93 26.25 -47.13
N TRP A 183 12.94 25.37 -46.98
CA TRP A 183 11.77 25.35 -47.84
C TRP A 183 10.93 26.59 -47.51
N ASN A 184 10.97 27.61 -48.38
CA ASN A 184 10.30 28.89 -48.17
C ASN A 184 8.76 28.84 -48.23
N ALA A 185 8.17 27.64 -48.29
CA ALA A 185 6.74 27.39 -48.42
C ALA A 185 6.03 28.29 -49.47
N PRO A 186 6.50 28.30 -50.74
CA PRO A 186 5.85 29.08 -51.78
C PRO A 186 4.40 28.62 -52.00
N THR A 187 3.54 29.52 -52.45
CA THR A 187 2.20 29.13 -52.93
C THR A 187 2.34 28.21 -54.14
N LEU A 188 1.35 27.34 -54.39
CA LEU A 188 1.38 26.39 -55.51
C LEU A 188 1.65 27.10 -56.86
N GLN A 189 1.04 28.27 -57.06
CA GLN A 189 1.23 29.09 -58.26
C GLN A 189 2.65 29.67 -58.37
N ALA A 190 3.24 30.10 -57.26
CA ALA A 190 4.63 30.56 -57.25
C ALA A 190 5.59 29.39 -57.50
N ALA A 191 5.32 28.22 -56.92
CA ALA A 191 6.13 27.03 -57.09
C ALA A 191 6.13 26.49 -58.53
N SER A 192 5.00 26.58 -59.23
CA SER A 192 4.87 26.13 -60.63
C SER A 192 5.44 27.09 -61.67
N THR A 193 5.79 28.32 -61.29
CA THR A 193 6.28 29.38 -62.21
C THR A 193 7.70 29.84 -61.92
N THR A 194 8.27 29.50 -60.76
CA THR A 194 9.63 29.91 -60.36
C THR A 194 10.68 29.13 -61.13
N SER A 195 11.54 29.79 -61.90
CA SER A 195 12.72 29.20 -62.55
C SER A 195 14.02 29.63 -61.83
N ASN A 196 14.91 28.67 -61.56
CA ASN A 196 16.26 28.95 -61.04
C ASN A 196 17.20 29.30 -62.21
N VAL A 197 17.24 30.59 -62.55
CA VAL A 197 18.03 31.10 -63.68
C VAL A 197 19.53 30.81 -63.54
N GLN A 198 20.06 30.78 -62.31
CA GLN A 198 21.47 30.44 -62.03
C GLN A 198 21.81 28.99 -62.37
N LEU A 199 20.87 28.06 -62.16
CA LEU A 199 21.06 26.65 -62.53
C LEU A 199 21.06 26.50 -64.06
N LEU A 200 20.19 27.24 -64.74
CA LEU A 200 20.08 27.27 -66.19
C LEU A 200 21.34 27.84 -66.85
N ASP A 201 21.91 28.91 -66.28
CA ASP A 201 23.19 29.49 -66.72
C ASP A 201 24.36 28.52 -66.48
N LEU A 202 24.35 27.79 -65.36
CA LEU A 202 25.39 26.82 -65.02
C LEU A 202 25.31 25.55 -65.88
N GLU A 203 24.11 25.12 -66.26
CA GLU A 203 23.88 24.06 -67.25
C GLU A 203 24.39 24.49 -68.64
N GLY A 204 24.14 25.73 -69.06
CA GLY A 204 24.69 26.27 -70.31
C GLY A 204 26.23 26.36 -70.32
N VAL A 205 26.84 26.78 -69.21
CA VAL A 205 28.31 26.82 -69.07
C VAL A 205 28.91 25.41 -68.99
N ALA A 206 28.24 24.46 -68.33
CA ALA A 206 28.65 23.07 -68.30
C ALA A 206 28.56 22.44 -69.69
N GLU A 207 27.49 22.66 -70.45
CA GLU A 207 27.35 22.20 -71.84
C GLU A 207 28.45 22.77 -72.76
N GLU A 208 28.88 24.02 -72.56
CA GLU A 208 30.00 24.62 -73.31
C GLU A 208 31.38 24.06 -72.92
N GLN A 209 31.62 23.69 -71.66
CA GLN A 209 32.92 23.18 -71.18
C GLN A 209 33.07 21.66 -71.24
N LEU A 210 31.97 20.88 -71.27
CA LEU A 210 31.98 19.41 -71.25
C LEU A 210 32.10 18.73 -72.63
N ALA A 211 32.39 19.46 -73.72
CA ALA A 211 32.64 18.86 -75.04
C ALA A 211 33.85 17.87 -75.08
N VAL A 212 34.58 17.69 -73.98
CA VAL A 212 35.75 16.79 -73.85
C VAL A 212 35.51 15.61 -72.88
N LEU A 213 34.34 15.48 -72.26
CA LEU A 213 33.99 14.34 -71.40
C LEU A 213 32.80 13.57 -72.00
N ALA A 214 32.80 12.25 -71.83
CA ALA A 214 31.75 11.36 -72.32
C ALA A 214 30.35 11.89 -71.96
N PRO A 215 29.34 11.74 -72.83
CA PRO A 215 28.05 12.38 -72.67
C PRO A 215 27.45 12.02 -71.31
N ALA A 216 27.20 13.02 -70.48
CA ALA A 216 26.36 12.86 -69.31
C ALA A 216 25.01 12.31 -69.80
N SER A 217 24.59 11.19 -69.21
CA SER A 217 23.30 10.56 -69.48
C SER A 217 22.18 11.61 -69.44
N PRO A 218 21.23 11.60 -70.39
CA PRO A 218 20.08 12.49 -70.32
C PRO A 218 19.34 12.22 -69.00
N ARG A 219 19.15 13.27 -68.21
CA ARG A 219 18.46 13.17 -66.92
C ARG A 219 17.00 12.77 -67.18
N GLN A 220 16.60 11.58 -66.76
CA GLN A 220 15.20 11.14 -66.85
C GLN A 220 14.26 11.95 -65.96
N ILE A 221 14.77 12.44 -64.84
CA ILE A 221 14.12 13.53 -64.12
C ILE A 221 14.50 14.80 -64.87
N ALA A 222 13.59 15.34 -65.67
CA ALA A 222 13.69 16.73 -66.08
C ALA A 222 13.87 17.54 -64.79
N ILE A 223 15.05 18.15 -64.59
CA ILE A 223 15.21 19.16 -63.55
C ILE A 223 14.32 20.31 -64.01
N THR A 224 13.05 20.23 -63.64
CA THR A 224 12.12 21.32 -63.83
C THR A 224 12.70 22.44 -63.00
N ASN A 225 13.07 23.51 -63.70
CA ASN A 225 13.64 24.67 -63.09
C ASN A 225 12.62 25.18 -62.07
N GLY A 226 12.86 24.97 -60.77
CA GLY A 226 11.81 24.96 -59.75
C GLY A 226 12.33 24.98 -58.31
N PRO A 227 11.46 25.21 -57.31
CA PRO A 227 11.88 25.34 -55.90
C PRO A 227 12.20 23.99 -55.23
N PHE A 228 11.82 22.87 -55.84
CA PHE A 228 12.04 21.53 -55.30
C PHE A 228 13.54 21.18 -55.23
N ARG A 229 13.88 20.29 -54.30
CA ARG A 229 15.24 19.79 -54.09
C ARG A 229 15.27 18.28 -54.32
N PRO A 230 16.38 17.71 -54.82
CA PRO A 230 16.51 16.27 -54.96
C PRO A 230 16.24 15.57 -53.62
N PRO A 231 15.36 14.56 -53.56
CA PRO A 231 15.14 13.79 -52.35
C PRO A 231 16.38 12.92 -52.05
N VAL A 232 16.58 12.59 -50.78
CA VAL A 232 17.53 11.54 -50.40
C VAL A 232 16.85 10.19 -50.54
N ASP A 233 17.58 9.19 -51.05
CA ASP A 233 17.07 7.83 -51.17
C ASP A 233 16.82 7.22 -49.78
N THR A 234 15.54 7.02 -49.46
CA THR A 234 15.10 6.47 -48.18
C THR A 234 15.46 5.00 -48.03
N ALA A 235 15.58 4.25 -49.13
CA ALA A 235 15.97 2.84 -49.09
C ALA A 235 17.44 2.69 -48.67
N VAL A 236 18.30 3.61 -49.12
CA VAL A 236 19.71 3.66 -48.72
C VAL A 236 19.84 4.09 -47.25
N LEU A 237 19.09 5.11 -46.83
CA LEU A 237 19.07 5.56 -45.42
C LEU A 237 18.61 4.48 -44.45
N ALA A 238 17.69 3.62 -44.86
CA ALA A 238 17.15 2.53 -44.03
C ALA A 238 18.22 1.52 -43.58
N TYR A 239 19.36 1.40 -44.27
CA TYR A 239 20.45 0.53 -43.83
C TYR A 239 21.10 1.04 -42.53
N TRP A 240 21.28 2.36 -42.36
CA TRP A 240 21.76 2.90 -41.07
C TRP A 240 20.79 2.56 -39.95
N ASP A 241 19.48 2.82 -40.15
CA ASP A 241 18.46 2.52 -39.14
C ASP A 241 18.42 1.02 -38.80
N ARG A 242 18.56 0.14 -39.80
CA ARG A 242 18.64 -1.31 -39.59
C ARG A 242 19.84 -1.69 -38.74
N PHE A 243 21.07 -1.31 -39.12
CA PHE A 243 22.27 -1.72 -38.39
C PHE A 243 22.38 -1.06 -37.02
N GLU A 244 22.03 0.22 -36.89
CA GLU A 244 21.99 0.92 -35.61
C GLU A 244 20.95 0.31 -34.66
N GLY A 245 19.76 -0.02 -35.17
CA GLY A 245 18.71 -0.72 -34.42
C GLY A 245 19.15 -2.12 -33.97
N ARG A 246 19.81 -2.89 -34.85
CA ARG A 246 20.35 -4.21 -34.48
C ARG A 246 21.45 -4.12 -33.42
N LEU A 247 22.36 -3.14 -33.53
CA LEU A 247 23.38 -2.89 -32.52
C LEU A 247 22.79 -2.38 -31.21
N TYR A 248 21.72 -1.58 -31.25
CA TYR A 248 20.97 -1.16 -30.07
C TYR A 248 20.44 -2.37 -29.30
N ASN A 249 19.80 -3.30 -30.00
CA ASN A 249 19.28 -4.54 -29.40
C ASN A 249 20.40 -5.38 -28.78
N LEU A 250 21.51 -5.58 -29.50
CA LEU A 250 22.68 -6.33 -29.00
C LEU A 250 23.31 -5.70 -27.74
N ARG A 251 23.34 -4.36 -27.66
CA ARG A 251 23.91 -3.64 -26.52
C ARG A 251 23.04 -3.71 -25.26
N ARG A 252 21.77 -4.08 -25.39
CA ARG A 252 20.77 -4.08 -24.30
C ARG A 252 20.23 -5.47 -23.95
N HIS A 253 20.91 -6.54 -24.40
CA HIS A 253 20.45 -7.92 -24.19
C HIS A 253 19.04 -8.16 -24.73
N LEU A 254 18.70 -7.57 -25.88
CA LEU A 254 17.44 -7.81 -26.57
C LEU A 254 17.62 -8.85 -27.68
N SER A 255 16.55 -9.54 -28.05
CA SER A 255 16.47 -10.37 -29.25
C SER A 255 16.46 -9.52 -30.52
N ILE A 256 16.52 -10.15 -31.69
CA ILE A 256 16.42 -9.44 -32.98
C ILE A 256 15.10 -8.67 -33.11
N ASP A 257 14.04 -9.16 -32.48
CA ASP A 257 12.69 -8.56 -32.46
C ASP A 257 12.51 -7.52 -31.33
N GLY A 258 13.54 -7.30 -30.50
CA GLY A 258 13.51 -6.32 -29.40
C GLY A 258 12.98 -6.85 -28.06
N GLN A 259 12.75 -8.16 -27.92
CA GLN A 259 12.32 -8.76 -26.66
C GLN A 259 13.51 -8.96 -25.70
N PRO A 260 13.37 -8.72 -24.39
CA PRO A 260 14.46 -8.91 -23.44
C PRO A 260 14.83 -10.39 -23.32
N LEU A 261 16.13 -10.72 -23.40
CA LEU A 261 16.65 -12.06 -23.17
C LEU A 261 16.78 -12.38 -21.67
N ALA A 262 16.84 -11.36 -20.82
CA ALA A 262 16.83 -11.49 -19.37
C ALA A 262 15.40 -11.31 -18.84
N LEU A 263 14.93 -12.26 -18.03
CA LEU A 263 13.65 -12.16 -17.34
C LEU A 263 13.77 -11.20 -16.14
N GLU A 264 12.82 -10.30 -15.98
CA GLU A 264 12.76 -9.39 -14.81
C GLU A 264 12.44 -10.19 -13.53
N LEU A 265 12.98 -9.75 -12.40
CA LEU A 265 12.64 -10.33 -11.10
C LEU A 265 11.29 -9.80 -10.63
N PHE A 266 10.38 -10.70 -10.24
CA PHE A 266 9.12 -10.32 -9.59
C PHE A 266 9.38 -9.88 -8.14
N GLU A 267 8.83 -8.74 -7.72
CA GLU A 267 8.93 -8.24 -6.35
C GLU A 267 8.05 -9.04 -5.37
N ALA A 268 8.56 -9.30 -4.17
CA ALA A 268 7.81 -9.98 -3.12
C ALA A 268 6.98 -8.97 -2.29
N PRO A 269 5.71 -9.26 -1.95
CA PRO A 269 4.87 -8.35 -1.16
C PRO A 269 5.31 -8.25 0.31
N ALA A 270 5.07 -7.09 0.95
CA ALA A 270 5.45 -6.79 2.35
C ALA A 270 4.44 -7.28 3.41
N ASP A 271 4.89 -7.48 4.67
CA ASP A 271 4.10 -8.05 5.80
C ASP A 271 3.31 -6.97 6.61
N PRO A 272 1.97 -7.07 6.72
CA PRO A 272 1.10 -6.08 7.39
C PRO A 272 1.11 -6.09 8.94
N LYS A 273 1.72 -7.08 9.61
CA LYS A 273 1.62 -7.22 11.08
C LYS A 273 2.38 -6.15 11.90
N ALA A 274 3.36 -5.48 11.32
CA ALA A 274 4.23 -4.56 12.04
C ALA A 274 3.55 -3.25 12.50
N LEU A 275 2.46 -2.82 11.85
CA LEU A 275 1.80 -1.53 12.12
C LEU A 275 0.82 -1.56 13.32
N GLN A 276 0.34 -2.74 13.74
CA GLN A 276 -0.69 -2.87 14.79
C GLN A 276 -0.13 -2.83 16.23
N LEU A 277 1.12 -3.25 16.43
CA LEU A 277 1.69 -3.44 17.78
C LEU A 277 2.14 -2.14 18.47
N ALA A 278 2.19 -1.00 17.77
CA ALA A 278 2.79 0.24 18.28
C ALA A 278 1.86 1.12 19.14
N ARG A 279 0.64 0.69 19.52
CA ARG A 279 -0.43 1.61 19.99
C ARG A 279 -0.88 1.53 21.46
N GLN A 280 -0.24 0.79 22.37
CA GLN A 280 -0.77 0.63 23.75
C GLN A 280 0.25 0.89 24.89
N ALA A 281 0.05 2.00 25.62
CA ALA A 281 0.17 2.09 27.09
C ALA A 281 -0.16 3.53 27.55
N GLY A 282 -1.15 3.68 28.45
CA GLY A 282 -1.46 4.95 29.10
C GLY A 282 -1.85 4.69 30.54
N ASP A 283 -0.96 4.97 31.48
CA ASP A 283 -1.09 4.64 32.91
C ASP A 283 -0.95 5.91 33.76
N GLY A 284 -1.79 6.07 34.79
CA GLY A 284 -1.87 7.27 35.63
C GLY A 284 -1.64 6.96 37.12
N ALA A 285 -0.83 7.80 37.79
CA ALA A 285 -0.44 7.63 39.19
C ALA A 285 -1.55 8.01 40.19
N GLY A 286 -1.72 7.20 41.25
CA GLY A 286 -2.78 7.35 42.25
C GLY A 286 -2.60 8.50 43.25
N GLY A 287 -3.72 9.12 43.63
CA GLY A 287 -3.80 10.28 44.52
C GLY A 287 -3.45 10.02 46.00
N LEU A 288 -2.68 10.96 46.57
CA LEU A 288 -2.33 11.04 47.99
C LEU A 288 -3.45 11.78 48.76
N GLN A 289 -4.04 11.15 49.77
CA GLN A 289 -4.95 11.82 50.71
C GLN A 289 -4.17 12.74 51.67
N ALA A 290 -4.64 13.98 51.84
CA ALA A 290 -4.06 14.97 52.74
C ALA A 290 -4.48 14.71 54.19
N GLY A 291 -3.51 14.38 55.06
CA GLY A 291 -3.72 14.19 56.50
C GLY A 291 -3.76 15.52 57.25
N GLY A 292 -4.96 16.01 57.57
CA GLY A 292 -5.17 17.10 58.53
C GLY A 292 -5.61 16.57 59.90
N THR A 293 -5.13 17.17 60.99
CA THR A 293 -5.66 16.93 62.35
C THR A 293 -7.11 17.37 62.41
N GLN A 294 -8.02 16.40 62.51
CA GLN A 294 -9.46 16.65 62.57
C GLN A 294 -9.91 16.94 64.01
N ALA A 295 -10.69 18.01 64.21
CA ALA A 295 -11.27 18.35 65.50
C ALA A 295 -12.31 17.30 65.94
N LEU A 296 -12.25 16.87 67.21
CA LEU A 296 -13.14 15.87 67.80
C LEU A 296 -14.61 16.33 67.81
N TRP A 297 -15.49 15.47 67.31
CA TRP A 297 -16.94 15.69 67.32
C TRP A 297 -17.57 15.32 68.67
N PRO A 298 -18.73 15.91 69.03
CA PRO A 298 -19.39 15.65 70.32
C PRO A 298 -20.05 14.27 70.42
N GLN A 299 -20.26 13.55 69.32
CA GLN A 299 -20.88 12.23 69.37
C GLN A 299 -19.89 11.15 69.83
N ARG A 300 -20.39 10.17 70.60
CA ARG A 300 -19.64 8.99 71.03
C ARG A 300 -19.33 8.06 69.87
N PHE A 301 -18.34 7.21 70.06
CA PHE A 301 -17.81 6.31 69.04
C PHE A 301 -18.90 5.42 68.43
N MET A 302 -19.71 4.77 69.25
CA MET A 302 -20.75 3.84 68.77
C MET A 302 -21.80 4.51 67.88
N VAL A 303 -22.13 5.78 68.15
CA VAL A 303 -23.05 6.55 67.30
C VAL A 303 -22.40 6.90 65.97
N LEU A 304 -21.13 7.31 65.98
CA LEU A 304 -20.38 7.63 64.76
C LEU A 304 -20.08 6.38 63.92
N LEU A 305 -19.76 5.27 64.55
CA LEU A 305 -19.50 3.98 63.90
C LEU A 305 -20.73 3.51 63.10
N GLU A 306 -21.91 3.54 63.71
CA GLU A 306 -23.14 3.10 63.04
C GLU A 306 -23.52 4.04 61.89
N ARG A 307 -23.33 5.36 62.06
CA ARG A 307 -23.53 6.32 60.97
C ARG A 307 -22.52 6.13 59.84
N ALA A 308 -21.25 5.91 60.16
CA ALA A 308 -20.19 5.65 59.20
C ALA A 308 -20.44 4.34 58.44
N ARG A 309 -20.83 3.26 59.13
CA ARG A 309 -21.16 1.98 58.52
C ARG A 309 -22.28 2.11 57.51
N ASN A 310 -23.38 2.77 57.88
CA ASN A 310 -24.51 3.00 56.97
C ASN A 310 -24.11 3.84 55.75
N ALA A 311 -23.26 4.85 55.93
CA ALA A 311 -22.76 5.66 54.83
C ALA A 311 -21.80 4.89 53.91
N VAL A 312 -20.94 4.02 54.46
CA VAL A 312 -20.05 3.15 53.68
C VAL A 312 -20.84 2.14 52.84
N GLN A 313 -21.96 1.61 53.34
CA GLN A 313 -22.83 0.75 52.53
C GLN A 313 -23.36 1.47 51.27
N GLN A 314 -23.63 2.78 51.36
CA GLN A 314 -24.01 3.57 50.19
C GLN A 314 -22.83 3.71 49.20
N VAL A 315 -21.60 3.89 49.68
CA VAL A 315 -20.39 3.90 48.84
C VAL A 315 -20.25 2.57 48.08
N ILE A 316 -20.41 1.43 48.76
CA ILE A 316 -20.35 0.10 48.13
C ILE A 316 -21.43 -0.02 47.04
N GLN A 317 -22.68 0.37 47.34
CA GLN A 317 -23.77 0.33 46.36
C GLN A 317 -23.50 1.23 45.13
N PHE A 318 -22.93 2.42 45.33
CA PHE A 318 -22.53 3.28 44.21
C PHE A 318 -21.39 2.67 43.39
N GLY A 319 -20.41 2.03 44.04
CA GLY A 319 -19.32 1.31 43.38
C GLY A 319 -19.83 0.18 42.49
N SER A 320 -20.74 -0.67 43.00
CA SER A 320 -21.33 -1.77 42.21
C SER A 320 -22.17 -1.25 41.03
N ASN A 321 -22.90 -0.16 41.23
CA ASN A 321 -23.65 0.48 40.15
C ASN A 321 -22.69 1.03 39.08
N LEU A 322 -21.56 1.62 39.49
CA LEU A 322 -20.57 2.22 38.58
C LEU A 322 -19.92 1.14 37.73
N GLN A 323 -19.52 0.04 38.36
CA GLN A 323 -19.01 -1.13 37.65
C GLN A 323 -20.01 -1.62 36.60
N GLY A 324 -21.29 -1.79 36.96
CA GLY A 324 -22.32 -2.21 36.00
C GLY A 324 -22.53 -1.25 34.83
N VAL A 325 -22.37 0.06 35.04
CA VAL A 325 -22.41 1.06 33.95
C VAL A 325 -21.17 0.98 33.06
N LEU A 326 -19.98 0.81 33.65
CA LEU A 326 -18.72 0.67 32.90
C LEU A 326 -18.73 -0.59 32.02
N GLU A 327 -19.17 -1.73 32.56
CA GLU A 327 -19.29 -2.99 31.80
C GLU A 327 -20.26 -2.85 30.61
N ARG A 328 -21.42 -2.21 30.82
CA ARG A 328 -22.39 -1.98 29.73
C ARG A 328 -21.88 -1.01 28.68
N ARG A 329 -21.14 0.03 29.08
CA ARG A 329 -20.48 0.98 28.16
C ARG A 329 -19.53 0.26 27.22
N ASP A 330 -18.67 -0.59 27.78
CA ASP A 330 -17.63 -1.28 27.02
C ASP A 330 -18.23 -2.40 26.14
N ALA A 331 -19.26 -3.11 26.63
CA ALA A 331 -20.01 -4.07 25.85
C ALA A 331 -20.72 -3.43 24.64
N ASP A 332 -21.33 -2.25 24.85
CA ASP A 332 -21.97 -1.51 23.76
C ASP A 332 -20.96 -1.02 22.73
N ALA A 333 -19.84 -0.44 23.18
CA ALA A 333 -18.75 -0.01 22.31
C ALA A 333 -18.18 -1.16 21.46
N LEU A 334 -18.02 -2.35 22.06
CA LEU A 334 -17.58 -3.55 21.33
C LEU A 334 -18.63 -4.00 20.31
N SER A 335 -19.92 -3.96 20.65
CA SER A 335 -20.98 -4.35 19.72
C SER A 335 -21.06 -3.43 18.50
N VAL A 336 -20.92 -2.11 18.70
CA VAL A 336 -20.83 -1.12 17.62
C VAL A 336 -19.59 -1.35 16.75
N LEU A 337 -18.45 -1.66 17.36
CA LEU A 337 -17.22 -1.98 16.64
C LEU A 337 -17.36 -3.25 15.78
N GLN A 338 -17.99 -4.31 16.31
CA GLN A 338 -18.22 -5.54 15.56
C GLN A 338 -19.14 -5.31 14.36
N GLN A 339 -20.23 -4.54 14.53
CA GLN A 339 -21.14 -4.22 13.43
C GLN A 339 -20.47 -3.37 12.36
N THR A 340 -19.71 -2.35 12.74
CA THR A 340 -18.95 -1.53 11.78
C THR A 340 -17.91 -2.35 11.01
N GLN A 341 -17.20 -3.28 11.66
CA GLN A 341 -16.29 -4.19 10.98
C GLN A 341 -17.03 -5.14 10.02
N GLN A 342 -18.19 -5.66 10.43
CA GLN A 342 -19.03 -6.50 9.57
C GLN A 342 -19.48 -5.75 8.32
N GLY A 343 -19.92 -4.49 8.44
CA GLY A 343 -20.24 -3.64 7.30
C GLY A 343 -19.06 -3.44 6.35
N GLY A 344 -17.86 -3.21 6.88
CA GLY A 344 -16.63 -3.12 6.08
C GLY A 344 -16.30 -4.41 5.31
N LEU A 345 -16.50 -5.57 5.94
CA LEU A 345 -16.32 -6.87 5.27
C LEU A 345 -17.34 -7.10 4.15
N LEU A 346 -18.61 -6.72 4.38
CA LEU A 346 -19.66 -6.82 3.37
C LEU A 346 -19.37 -5.91 2.17
N ALA A 347 -18.86 -4.70 2.41
CA ALA A 347 -18.45 -3.80 1.32
C ALA A 347 -17.34 -4.43 0.45
N LEU A 348 -16.31 -5.02 1.08
CA LEU A 348 -15.23 -5.71 0.36
C LEU A 348 -15.73 -6.96 -0.39
N MET A 349 -16.69 -7.69 0.19
CA MET A 349 -17.36 -8.80 -0.49
C MET A 349 -18.17 -8.32 -1.70
N GLY A 350 -18.83 -7.15 -1.60
CA GLY A 350 -19.50 -6.50 -2.71
C GLY A 350 -18.54 -6.14 -3.85
N GLU A 351 -17.38 -5.56 -3.55
CA GLU A 351 -16.31 -5.31 -4.54
C GLU A 351 -15.86 -6.61 -5.22
N ALA A 352 -15.60 -7.67 -4.44
CA ALA A 352 -15.23 -8.97 -4.99
C ALA A 352 -16.32 -9.56 -5.92
N HIS A 353 -17.60 -9.44 -5.56
CA HIS A 353 -18.71 -9.89 -6.40
C HIS A 353 -18.83 -9.08 -7.70
N SER A 354 -18.64 -7.76 -7.63
CA SER A 354 -18.63 -6.90 -8.83
C SER A 354 -17.47 -7.23 -9.78
N ALA A 355 -16.27 -7.49 -9.25
CA ALA A 355 -15.12 -7.92 -10.03
C ALA A 355 -15.35 -9.30 -10.67
N ASN A 356 -15.99 -10.23 -9.94
CA ASN A 356 -16.38 -11.52 -10.49
C ASN A 356 -17.38 -11.37 -11.65
N LEU A 357 -18.37 -10.50 -11.51
CA LEU A 357 -19.34 -10.21 -12.57
C LEU A 357 -18.66 -9.63 -13.81
N ALA A 358 -17.73 -8.69 -13.65
CA ALA A 358 -16.93 -8.15 -14.75
C ALA A 358 -16.09 -9.24 -15.44
N SER A 359 -15.49 -10.16 -14.68
CA SER A 359 -14.76 -11.30 -15.24
C SER A 359 -15.65 -12.23 -16.08
N LEU A 360 -16.88 -12.51 -15.61
CA LEU A 360 -17.84 -13.31 -16.38
C LEU A 360 -18.28 -12.58 -17.67
N GLN A 361 -18.45 -11.27 -17.63
CA GLN A 361 -18.73 -10.45 -18.83
C GLN A 361 -17.58 -10.49 -19.84
N HIS A 362 -16.32 -10.45 -19.39
CA HIS A 362 -15.17 -10.63 -20.27
C HIS A 362 -15.10 -12.04 -20.88
N THR A 363 -15.50 -13.06 -20.11
CA THR A 363 -15.61 -14.44 -20.62
C THR A 363 -16.69 -14.53 -21.70
N LEU A 364 -17.81 -13.83 -21.52
CA LEU A 364 -18.91 -13.77 -22.48
C LEU A 364 -18.45 -13.13 -23.80
N SER A 365 -17.74 -12.00 -23.76
CA SER A 365 -17.24 -11.36 -24.98
C SER A 365 -16.20 -12.23 -25.70
N GLY A 366 -15.38 -12.98 -24.96
CA GLY A 366 -14.49 -14.00 -25.53
C GLY A 366 -15.24 -15.12 -26.25
N LEU A 367 -16.32 -15.64 -25.67
CA LEU A 367 -17.17 -16.65 -26.32
C LEU A 367 -17.91 -16.10 -27.53
N GLN A 368 -18.39 -14.86 -27.49
CA GLN A 368 -19.00 -14.20 -28.65
C GLN A 368 -18.03 -14.05 -29.83
N ASN A 369 -16.78 -13.67 -29.57
CA ASN A 369 -15.73 -13.62 -30.60
C ASN A 369 -15.43 -15.01 -31.17
N THR A 370 -15.43 -16.03 -30.33
CA THR A 370 -15.23 -17.43 -30.74
C THR A 370 -16.40 -17.93 -31.59
N GLN A 371 -17.62 -17.54 -31.25
CA GLN A 371 -18.83 -17.82 -32.02
C GLN A 371 -18.76 -17.16 -33.41
N ALA A 372 -18.41 -15.87 -33.48
CA ALA A 372 -18.28 -15.14 -34.73
C ALA A 372 -17.22 -15.78 -35.65
N THR A 373 -16.08 -16.18 -35.09
CA THR A 373 -15.01 -16.86 -35.81
C THR A 373 -15.47 -18.23 -36.34
N THR A 374 -16.24 -18.99 -35.54
CA THR A 374 -16.79 -20.28 -35.93
C THR A 374 -17.83 -20.15 -37.04
N LEU A 375 -18.70 -19.13 -36.97
CA LEU A 375 -19.68 -18.81 -38.00
C LEU A 375 -19.00 -18.41 -39.31
N ALA A 376 -17.96 -17.58 -39.25
CA ALA A 376 -17.18 -17.20 -40.43
C ALA A 376 -16.54 -18.42 -41.11
N ARG A 377 -16.00 -19.36 -40.32
CA ARG A 377 -15.46 -20.63 -40.84
C ARG A 377 -16.55 -21.51 -41.47
N GLN A 378 -17.73 -21.59 -40.86
CA GLN A 378 -18.86 -22.30 -41.44
C GLN A 378 -19.27 -21.70 -42.79
N GLN A 379 -19.42 -20.37 -42.87
CA GLN A 379 -19.76 -19.66 -44.10
C GLN A 379 -18.71 -19.85 -45.19
N HIS A 380 -17.43 -19.84 -44.82
CA HIS A 380 -16.33 -20.09 -45.73
C HIS A 380 -16.41 -21.48 -46.36
N TYR A 381 -16.55 -22.54 -45.55
CA TYR A 381 -16.66 -23.90 -46.07
C TYR A 381 -17.97 -24.16 -46.82
N ASP A 382 -19.06 -23.46 -46.45
CA ASP A 382 -20.31 -23.54 -47.20
C ASP A 382 -20.17 -22.92 -48.60
N ALA A 383 -19.52 -21.77 -48.71
CA ALA A 383 -19.20 -21.14 -50.01
C ALA A 383 -18.34 -22.06 -50.89
N LEU A 384 -17.27 -22.65 -50.32
CA LEU A 384 -16.42 -23.62 -51.04
C LEU A 384 -17.19 -24.87 -51.47
N TYR A 385 -18.08 -25.39 -50.62
CA TYR A 385 -18.88 -26.58 -50.92
C TYR A 385 -19.91 -26.34 -52.03
N LEU A 386 -20.50 -25.14 -52.07
CA LEU A 386 -21.45 -24.69 -53.09
C LEU A 386 -20.77 -24.46 -54.44
N GLU A 387 -19.59 -23.84 -54.46
CA GLU A 387 -18.80 -23.63 -55.68
C GLU A 387 -18.22 -24.96 -56.20
N ASN A 388 -17.65 -25.78 -55.32
CA ASN A 388 -17.05 -27.11 -55.57
C ASN A 388 -15.86 -27.12 -56.56
N ILE A 389 -16.12 -26.84 -57.83
CA ILE A 389 -15.15 -26.81 -58.93
C ILE A 389 -15.19 -25.43 -59.53
N SER A 390 -14.06 -24.71 -59.45
CA SER A 390 -13.97 -23.39 -60.06
C SER A 390 -13.96 -23.46 -61.59
N VAL A 391 -14.23 -22.33 -62.25
CA VAL A 391 -14.22 -22.24 -63.73
C VAL A 391 -12.88 -22.71 -64.32
N GLN A 392 -11.76 -22.39 -63.68
CA GLN A 392 -10.43 -22.80 -64.16
C GLN A 392 -10.16 -24.30 -63.92
N GLU A 393 -10.65 -24.86 -62.81
CA GLU A 393 -10.54 -26.30 -62.54
C GLU A 393 -11.35 -27.13 -63.54
N GLN A 394 -12.55 -26.65 -63.90
CA GLN A 394 -13.38 -27.24 -64.94
C GLN A 394 -12.69 -27.16 -66.31
N LEU A 395 -12.14 -25.99 -66.67
CA LEU A 395 -11.39 -25.82 -67.92
C LEU A 395 -10.16 -26.74 -67.97
N ALA A 396 -9.46 -26.96 -66.86
CA ALA A 396 -8.34 -27.90 -66.80
C ALA A 396 -8.79 -29.36 -67.02
N MET A 397 -9.96 -29.75 -66.50
CA MET A 397 -10.57 -31.06 -66.79
C MET A 397 -10.98 -31.21 -68.26
N ASP A 398 -11.53 -30.14 -68.85
CA ASP A 398 -11.95 -30.11 -70.24
C ASP A 398 -10.73 -30.18 -71.18
N LEU A 399 -9.66 -29.43 -70.90
CA LEU A 399 -8.41 -29.50 -71.65
C LEU A 399 -7.75 -30.89 -71.57
N ARG A 400 -7.76 -31.54 -70.40
CA ARG A 400 -7.29 -32.94 -70.27
C ARG A 400 -8.14 -33.91 -71.10
N SER A 401 -9.45 -33.67 -71.16
CA SER A 401 -10.36 -34.44 -72.01
C SER A 401 -10.09 -34.23 -73.50
N GLN A 402 -9.83 -32.99 -73.92
CA GLN A 402 -9.52 -32.64 -75.31
C GLN A 402 -8.14 -33.18 -75.74
N ALA A 403 -7.13 -33.12 -74.87
CA ALA A 403 -5.80 -33.66 -75.13
C ALA A 403 -5.84 -35.17 -75.35
N ALA A 404 -6.56 -35.91 -74.50
CA ALA A 404 -6.75 -37.36 -74.66
C ALA A 404 -7.46 -37.73 -75.99
N PHE A 405 -8.35 -36.86 -76.50
CA PHE A 405 -9.02 -37.06 -77.78
C PHE A 405 -8.11 -36.73 -78.98
N LEU A 406 -7.31 -35.65 -78.90
CA LEU A 406 -6.40 -35.27 -79.97
C LEU A 406 -5.26 -36.30 -80.19
N GLU A 407 -4.78 -36.96 -79.14
CA GLU A 407 -3.82 -38.07 -79.27
C GLU A 407 -4.35 -39.25 -80.10
N ASP A 408 -5.65 -39.56 -80.00
CA ASP A 408 -6.31 -40.63 -80.77
C ASP A 408 -6.22 -40.38 -82.29
N SER A 409 -6.42 -39.12 -82.71
CA SER A 409 -6.34 -38.72 -84.13
C SER A 409 -4.93 -38.82 -84.72
N ALA A 410 -3.88 -38.66 -83.90
CA ALA A 410 -2.48 -38.75 -84.34
C ALA A 410 -2.01 -40.20 -84.57
N GLY A 411 -2.56 -41.17 -83.84
CA GLY A 411 -2.23 -42.59 -84.00
C GLY A 411 -2.57 -43.15 -85.38
N VAL A 412 -3.68 -42.70 -85.98
CA VAL A 412 -4.13 -43.13 -87.32
C VAL A 412 -3.19 -42.60 -88.43
N LEU A 413 -2.69 -41.37 -88.28
CA LEU A 413 -1.80 -40.74 -89.26
C LEU A 413 -0.42 -41.40 -89.32
N ARG A 414 0.09 -41.94 -88.20
CA ARG A 414 1.41 -42.62 -88.16
C ARG A 414 1.42 -43.99 -88.85
N VAL A 415 0.30 -44.71 -88.86
CA VAL A 415 0.18 -45.98 -89.61
C VAL A 415 0.28 -45.72 -91.12
N VAL A 416 -0.30 -44.62 -91.60
CA VAL A 416 -0.20 -44.21 -93.00
C VAL A 416 1.23 -43.77 -93.35
N ALA A 417 1.90 -43.02 -92.46
CA ALA A 417 3.31 -42.63 -92.62
C ALA A 417 4.26 -43.84 -92.62
N GLY A 418 4.06 -44.82 -91.74
CA GLY A 418 4.82 -46.07 -91.71
C GLY A 418 4.65 -46.92 -92.98
N GLY A 419 3.49 -46.82 -93.66
CA GLY A 419 3.27 -47.42 -94.98
C GLY A 419 3.98 -46.68 -96.12
N LEU A 420 4.09 -45.35 -96.04
CA LEU A 420 4.79 -44.52 -97.03
C LEU A 420 6.32 -44.61 -96.91
N ASN A 421 6.86 -44.81 -95.70
CA ASN A 421 8.30 -45.00 -95.45
C ASN A 421 8.84 -46.35 -95.97
N LEU A 422 7.96 -47.27 -96.39
CA LEU A 422 8.33 -48.50 -97.10
C LEU A 422 8.59 -48.27 -98.60
N LEU A 423 8.25 -47.10 -99.13
CA LEU A 423 8.53 -46.74 -100.53
C LEU A 423 10.03 -46.37 -100.69
N PRO A 424 10.66 -46.66 -101.84
CA PRO A 424 12.08 -46.36 -102.05
C PRO A 424 12.36 -44.85 -102.03
N ASN A 425 13.36 -44.40 -101.28
CA ASN A 425 13.69 -42.97 -101.09
C ASN A 425 14.85 -42.46 -101.99
N VAL A 426 15.48 -43.34 -102.77
CA VAL A 426 16.54 -43.01 -103.75
C VAL A 426 16.23 -43.69 -105.08
N ALA A 427 16.30 -42.95 -106.18
CA ALA A 427 16.06 -43.47 -107.53
C ALA A 427 17.32 -43.36 -108.41
N GLY A 428 17.78 -44.49 -108.98
CA GLY A 428 18.97 -44.58 -109.83
C GLY A 428 19.73 -45.90 -109.66
N MET A 429 21.05 -45.89 -109.85
CA MET A 429 21.91 -47.10 -109.88
C MET A 429 22.20 -47.73 -108.48
N ALA A 430 21.50 -47.30 -107.43
CA ALA A 430 21.55 -47.92 -106.10
C ALA A 430 20.13 -48.31 -105.67
N PHE A 431 19.93 -49.59 -105.31
CA PHE A 431 18.67 -50.11 -104.79
C PHE A 431 18.61 -49.90 -103.27
N GLY A 432 17.89 -48.86 -102.83
CA GLY A 432 17.55 -48.67 -101.42
C GLY A 432 16.22 -49.36 -101.09
N TRP A 433 16.19 -50.28 -100.14
CA TRP A 433 14.94 -50.76 -99.53
C TRP A 433 14.45 -49.71 -98.54
N GLY A 434 13.16 -49.37 -98.57
CA GLY A 434 12.54 -48.56 -97.52
C GLY A 434 12.75 -49.20 -96.14
N GLU A 435 12.69 -48.42 -95.07
CA GLU A 435 13.01 -48.90 -93.71
C GLU A 435 12.11 -50.09 -93.31
N MET A 436 12.67 -51.31 -93.28
CA MET A 436 11.92 -52.52 -92.88
C MET A 436 11.40 -52.47 -91.44
N GLY A 437 11.97 -51.59 -90.59
CA GLY A 437 11.47 -51.30 -89.24
C GLY A 437 10.20 -50.44 -89.20
N GLY A 438 9.88 -49.69 -90.26
CA GLY A 438 8.86 -48.64 -90.25
C GLY A 438 7.43 -49.10 -89.91
N LEU A 439 7.06 -50.35 -90.22
CA LEU A 439 5.76 -50.94 -89.84
C LEU A 439 5.70 -51.39 -88.37
N VAL A 440 6.78 -51.97 -87.86
CA VAL A 440 6.89 -52.39 -86.45
C VAL A 440 6.99 -51.15 -85.56
N ASP A 441 7.75 -50.14 -85.98
CA ASP A 441 7.85 -48.85 -85.32
C ASP A 441 6.50 -48.13 -85.30
N ALA A 442 5.77 -48.08 -86.44
CA ALA A 442 4.43 -47.50 -86.49
C ALA A 442 3.42 -48.21 -85.57
N TYR A 443 3.49 -49.55 -85.44
CA TYR A 443 2.61 -50.30 -84.54
C TYR A 443 2.98 -50.09 -83.06
N SER A 444 4.27 -50.04 -82.74
CA SER A 444 4.76 -49.70 -81.40
C SER A 444 4.34 -48.29 -80.99
N ASP A 445 4.31 -47.36 -81.94
CA ASP A 445 3.83 -46.00 -81.76
C ASP A 445 2.33 -45.93 -81.49
N VAL A 446 1.51 -46.73 -82.17
CA VAL A 446 0.07 -46.84 -81.88
C VAL A 446 -0.18 -47.38 -80.47
N LEU A 447 0.57 -48.40 -80.04
CA LEU A 447 0.49 -48.90 -78.67
C LEU A 447 0.92 -47.84 -77.65
N ARG A 448 1.95 -47.05 -77.96
CA ARG A 448 2.40 -45.92 -77.13
C ARG A 448 1.36 -44.81 -77.05
N VAL A 449 0.67 -44.50 -78.16
CA VAL A 449 -0.45 -43.53 -78.19
C VAL A 449 -1.63 -44.03 -77.35
N LYS A 450 -2.00 -45.32 -77.47
CA LYS A 450 -3.07 -45.90 -76.61
C LYS A 450 -2.69 -45.94 -75.13
N ALA A 451 -1.43 -46.22 -74.81
CA ALA A 451 -0.94 -46.15 -73.43
C ALA A 451 -1.00 -44.70 -72.89
N GLY A 452 -0.60 -43.71 -73.70
CA GLY A 452 -0.72 -42.27 -73.38
C GLY A 452 -2.16 -41.83 -73.15
N MET A 453 -3.10 -42.27 -74.01
CA MET A 453 -4.53 -42.02 -73.86
C MET A 453 -5.08 -42.60 -72.55
N ASN A 454 -4.81 -43.87 -72.24
CA ASN A 454 -5.25 -44.50 -70.99
C ASN A 454 -4.69 -43.77 -69.77
N GLN A 455 -3.44 -43.30 -69.84
CA GLN A 455 -2.83 -42.48 -68.80
C GLN A 455 -3.50 -41.09 -68.69
N GLY A 456 -3.85 -40.46 -69.81
CA GLY A 456 -4.59 -39.19 -69.84
C GLY A 456 -6.00 -39.30 -69.26
N GLN A 457 -6.71 -40.39 -69.54
CA GLN A 457 -8.02 -40.68 -68.94
C GLN A 457 -7.90 -41.00 -67.44
N ALA A 458 -6.91 -41.80 -67.04
CA ALA A 458 -6.65 -42.12 -65.64
C ALA A 458 -6.38 -40.84 -64.83
N THR A 459 -5.48 -39.98 -65.31
CA THR A 459 -5.16 -38.70 -64.63
C THR A 459 -6.35 -37.73 -64.56
N LYS A 460 -7.26 -37.74 -65.55
CA LYS A 460 -8.53 -37.00 -65.48
C LYS A 460 -9.44 -37.56 -64.38
N ILE A 461 -9.58 -38.88 -64.30
CA ILE A 461 -10.39 -39.55 -63.27
C ILE A 461 -9.81 -39.26 -61.88
N ASP A 462 -8.50 -39.42 -61.71
CA ASP A 462 -7.80 -39.12 -60.46
C ASP A 462 -8.04 -37.66 -60.03
N ALA A 463 -7.89 -36.70 -60.95
CA ALA A 463 -8.17 -35.29 -60.65
C ALA A 463 -9.64 -35.05 -60.24
N SER A 464 -10.59 -35.73 -60.88
CA SER A 464 -12.01 -35.62 -60.51
C SER A 464 -12.34 -36.23 -59.15
N GLU A 465 -11.72 -37.36 -58.82
CA GLU A 465 -11.88 -38.01 -57.52
C GLU A 465 -11.16 -37.21 -56.41
N MET A 466 -10.06 -36.54 -56.71
CA MET A 466 -9.43 -35.59 -55.79
C MET A 466 -10.36 -34.41 -55.45
N TYR A 467 -11.02 -33.80 -56.44
CA TYR A 467 -11.98 -32.71 -56.17
C TYR A 467 -13.20 -33.21 -55.41
N ARG A 468 -13.69 -34.41 -55.73
CA ARG A 468 -14.79 -35.05 -54.98
C ARG A 468 -14.42 -35.29 -53.51
N ARG A 469 -13.24 -35.84 -53.22
CA ARG A 469 -12.76 -36.05 -51.85
C ARG A 469 -12.55 -34.73 -51.11
N ARG A 470 -11.99 -33.72 -51.78
CA ARG A 470 -11.88 -32.36 -51.25
C ARG A 470 -13.25 -31.80 -50.86
N ARG A 471 -14.26 -32.01 -51.70
CA ARG A 471 -15.64 -31.59 -51.40
C ARG A 471 -16.23 -32.32 -50.19
N GLN A 472 -15.96 -33.62 -50.04
CA GLN A 472 -16.37 -34.39 -48.85
C GLN A 472 -15.70 -33.86 -47.57
N GLU A 473 -14.42 -33.49 -47.66
CA GLU A 473 -13.71 -32.85 -46.55
C GLU A 473 -14.34 -31.49 -46.20
N TRP A 474 -14.65 -30.66 -47.19
CA TRP A 474 -15.35 -29.38 -46.95
C TRP A 474 -16.73 -29.57 -46.31
N ASP A 475 -17.47 -30.60 -46.73
CA ASP A 475 -18.76 -30.95 -46.13
C ASP A 475 -18.61 -31.30 -44.64
N LEU A 476 -17.61 -32.13 -44.31
CA LEU A 476 -17.27 -32.50 -42.94
C LEU A 476 -16.85 -31.27 -42.10
N GLN A 477 -15.96 -30.43 -42.63
CA GLN A 477 -15.46 -29.24 -41.94
C GLN A 477 -16.57 -28.20 -41.71
N ARG A 478 -17.48 -28.03 -42.67
CA ARG A 478 -18.67 -27.18 -42.52
C ARG A 478 -19.58 -27.72 -41.42
N ASP A 479 -19.88 -29.01 -41.44
CA ASP A 479 -20.77 -29.64 -40.47
C ASP A 479 -20.18 -29.66 -39.06
N GLN A 480 -18.86 -29.83 -38.94
CA GLN A 480 -18.13 -29.69 -37.69
C GLN A 480 -18.21 -28.25 -37.17
N ALA A 481 -17.93 -27.26 -38.02
CA ALA A 481 -18.04 -25.85 -37.64
C ALA A 481 -19.46 -25.47 -37.19
N ARG A 482 -20.50 -25.99 -37.85
CA ARG A 482 -21.90 -25.79 -37.43
C ARG A 482 -22.15 -26.34 -36.03
N ARG A 483 -21.76 -27.59 -35.75
CA ARG A 483 -21.95 -28.21 -34.43
C ARG A 483 -21.14 -27.52 -33.34
N GLU A 484 -19.91 -27.11 -33.64
CA GLU A 484 -19.11 -26.30 -32.72
C GLU A 484 -19.80 -24.96 -32.40
N GLY A 485 -20.44 -24.33 -33.39
CA GLY A 485 -21.27 -23.14 -33.20
C GLY A 485 -22.46 -23.37 -32.26
N GLU A 486 -23.17 -24.49 -32.41
CA GLU A 486 -24.29 -24.89 -31.53
C GLU A 486 -23.81 -25.13 -30.08
N VAL A 487 -22.66 -25.77 -29.90
CA VAL A 487 -22.06 -25.96 -28.57
C VAL A 487 -21.72 -24.62 -27.94
N ILE A 488 -21.09 -23.70 -28.68
CA ILE A 488 -20.75 -22.37 -28.17
C ILE A 488 -22.01 -21.58 -27.79
N SER A 489 -23.10 -21.67 -28.57
CA SER A 489 -24.36 -20.99 -28.19
C SER A 489 -24.89 -21.51 -26.86
N THR A 490 -24.88 -22.84 -26.63
CA THR A 490 -25.33 -23.39 -25.33
C THR A 490 -24.42 -22.98 -24.17
N GLN A 491 -23.11 -22.82 -24.41
CA GLN A 491 -22.18 -22.30 -23.41
C GLN A 491 -22.44 -20.84 -23.08
N ILE A 492 -22.76 -20.02 -24.08
CA ILE A 492 -23.17 -18.62 -23.91
C ILE A 492 -24.45 -18.54 -23.07
N ASP A 493 -25.45 -19.38 -23.37
CA ASP A 493 -26.69 -19.42 -22.60
C ASP A 493 -26.44 -19.79 -21.13
N SER A 494 -25.63 -20.82 -20.88
CA SER A 494 -25.23 -21.20 -19.51
C SER A 494 -24.45 -20.10 -18.80
N LEU A 495 -23.55 -19.38 -19.49
CA LEU A 495 -22.79 -18.28 -18.91
C LEU A 495 -23.69 -17.08 -18.58
N ASN A 496 -24.71 -16.80 -19.40
CA ASN A 496 -25.70 -15.76 -19.11
C ASN A 496 -26.51 -16.08 -17.86
N GLU A 497 -26.85 -17.36 -17.62
CA GLU A 497 -27.46 -17.80 -16.36
C GLU A 497 -26.51 -17.59 -15.17
N GLN A 498 -25.22 -17.90 -15.32
CA GLN A 498 -24.21 -17.65 -14.28
C GLN A 498 -24.03 -16.16 -13.99
N ILE A 499 -24.05 -15.30 -15.01
CA ILE A 499 -24.02 -13.83 -14.83
C ILE A 499 -25.26 -13.38 -14.04
N THR A 500 -26.44 -13.90 -14.38
CA THR A 500 -27.68 -13.58 -13.66
C THR A 500 -27.61 -14.05 -12.21
N MET A 501 -27.01 -15.21 -11.94
CA MET A 501 -26.78 -15.72 -10.60
C MET A 501 -25.80 -14.85 -9.82
N ALA A 502 -24.67 -14.46 -10.43
CA ALA A 502 -23.68 -13.59 -9.81
C ALA A 502 -24.25 -12.20 -9.51
N ASP A 503 -25.10 -11.65 -10.38
CA ASP A 503 -25.79 -10.38 -10.12
C ASP A 503 -26.78 -10.49 -8.96
N LYS A 504 -27.54 -11.59 -8.86
CA LYS A 504 -28.38 -11.86 -7.68
C LYS A 504 -27.55 -11.97 -6.39
N GLN A 505 -26.37 -12.59 -6.45
CA GLN A 505 -25.46 -12.67 -5.31
C GLN A 505 -24.93 -11.29 -4.87
N ARG A 506 -24.63 -10.41 -5.84
CA ARG A 506 -24.28 -9.02 -5.58
C ARG A 506 -25.43 -8.28 -4.90
N GLN A 507 -26.65 -8.38 -5.44
CA GLN A 507 -27.84 -7.78 -4.85
C GLN A 507 -28.15 -8.31 -3.45
N GLN A 508 -27.92 -9.60 -3.20
CA GLN A 508 -28.04 -10.19 -1.85
C GLN A 508 -27.05 -9.52 -0.89
N THR A 509 -25.80 -9.34 -1.30
CA THR A 509 -24.77 -8.69 -0.47
C THR A 509 -25.09 -7.22 -0.21
N GLU A 510 -25.60 -6.51 -1.22
CA GLU A 510 -26.10 -5.12 -1.07
C GLU A 510 -27.25 -5.04 -0.07
N MET A 511 -28.18 -6.00 -0.10
CA MET A 511 -29.26 -6.09 0.88
C MET A 511 -28.73 -6.40 2.29
N GLU A 512 -27.79 -7.34 2.42
CA GLU A 512 -27.14 -7.66 3.69
C GLU A 512 -26.39 -6.46 4.28
N GLN A 513 -25.74 -5.67 3.42
CA GLN A 513 -25.11 -4.40 3.80
C GLN A 513 -26.16 -3.39 4.28
N ALA A 514 -27.25 -3.18 3.54
CA ALA A 514 -28.32 -2.28 3.95
C ALA A 514 -28.97 -2.71 5.29
N CYS A 515 -29.13 -4.02 5.51
CA CYS A 515 -29.57 -4.55 6.79
C CYS A 515 -28.56 -4.29 7.92
N ASN A 516 -27.26 -4.44 7.66
CA ASN A 516 -26.20 -4.12 8.63
C ASN A 516 -26.21 -2.63 9.00
N ASP A 517 -26.34 -1.75 8.01
CA ASP A 517 -26.44 -0.30 8.19
C ASP A 517 -27.66 0.08 9.03
N ALA A 518 -28.82 -0.54 8.77
CA ALA A 518 -30.03 -0.32 9.57
C ALA A 518 -29.84 -0.77 11.04
N VAL A 519 -29.14 -1.89 11.28
CA VAL A 519 -28.80 -2.34 12.64
C VAL A 519 -27.86 -1.34 13.31
N LEU A 520 -26.85 -0.84 12.60
CA LEU A 520 -25.91 0.16 13.12
C LEU A 520 -26.61 1.49 13.42
N GLU A 521 -27.53 1.93 12.56
CA GLU A 521 -28.37 3.10 12.78
C GLU A 521 -29.17 2.94 14.09
N VAL A 522 -29.81 1.79 14.30
CA VAL A 522 -30.52 1.52 15.56
C VAL A 522 -29.56 1.52 16.76
N MET A 523 -28.36 0.93 16.64
CA MET A 523 -27.37 0.93 17.73
C MET A 523 -26.87 2.33 18.09
N THR A 524 -26.75 3.22 17.10
CA THR A 524 -26.27 4.59 17.30
C THR A 524 -27.37 5.58 17.73
N THR A 525 -28.61 5.36 17.29
CA THR A 525 -29.76 6.25 17.56
C THR A 525 -30.57 5.86 18.79
N ARG A 526 -30.50 4.59 19.25
CA ARG A 526 -31.23 4.15 20.44
C ARG A 526 -30.82 4.94 21.68
N PHE A 527 -31.77 5.14 22.58
CA PHE A 527 -31.54 5.87 23.82
C PHE A 527 -30.47 5.21 24.71
N THR A 528 -30.50 3.89 24.86
CA THR A 528 -29.52 3.11 25.64
C THR A 528 -28.27 2.77 24.81
N GLY A 529 -27.73 3.76 24.11
CA GLY A 529 -26.48 3.64 23.35
C GLY A 529 -25.27 4.15 24.13
N GLN A 530 -24.13 4.15 23.46
CA GLN A 530 -22.82 4.44 24.05
C GLN A 530 -22.77 5.84 24.68
N ALA A 531 -23.43 6.83 24.06
CA ALA A 531 -23.49 8.20 24.58
C ALA A 531 -24.14 8.28 25.97
N LEU A 532 -25.21 7.51 26.21
CA LEU A 532 -25.86 7.46 27.51
C LEU A 532 -24.93 6.85 28.56
N PHE A 533 -24.32 5.71 28.25
CA PHE A 533 -23.41 5.04 29.20
C PHE A 533 -22.14 5.85 29.46
N ASN A 534 -21.62 6.58 28.48
CA ASN A 534 -20.52 7.54 28.66
C ASN A 534 -20.92 8.65 29.64
N TRP A 535 -22.09 9.25 29.44
CA TRP A 535 -22.61 10.28 30.34
C TRP A 535 -22.86 9.72 31.75
N GLN A 536 -23.48 8.55 31.87
CA GLN A 536 -23.72 7.88 33.15
C GLN A 536 -22.42 7.56 33.86
N ALA A 537 -21.43 6.99 33.17
CA ALA A 537 -20.11 6.66 33.74
C ALA A 537 -19.43 7.93 34.27
N GLY A 538 -19.39 9.00 33.49
CA GLY A 538 -18.78 10.27 33.91
C GLY A 538 -19.51 10.90 35.11
N ARG A 539 -20.84 10.98 35.04
CA ARG A 539 -21.65 11.55 36.14
C ARG A 539 -21.53 10.72 37.41
N MET A 540 -21.58 9.40 37.29
CA MET A 540 -21.58 8.49 38.44
C MET A 540 -20.20 8.34 39.06
N SER A 541 -19.12 8.36 38.26
CA SER A 541 -17.75 8.42 38.77
C SER A 541 -17.52 9.70 39.59
N THR A 542 -18.03 10.85 39.11
CA THR A 542 -17.95 12.12 39.85
C THR A 542 -18.70 12.07 41.18
N LEU A 543 -19.94 11.59 41.16
CA LEU A 543 -20.75 11.46 42.38
C LEU A 543 -20.18 10.42 43.34
N TYR A 544 -19.61 9.33 42.82
CA TYR A 544 -18.97 8.28 43.59
C TYR A 544 -17.75 8.80 44.35
N TYR A 545 -16.87 9.57 43.69
CA TYR A 545 -15.73 10.18 44.35
C TYR A 545 -16.15 11.18 45.44
N GLN A 546 -17.13 12.03 45.17
CA GLN A 546 -17.64 12.99 46.16
C GLN A 546 -18.26 12.28 47.38
N LEU A 547 -19.02 11.20 47.14
CA LEU A 547 -19.56 10.38 48.22
C LEU A 547 -18.45 9.68 49.00
N TYR A 548 -17.45 9.12 48.32
CA TYR A 548 -16.30 8.50 48.97
C TYR A 548 -15.54 9.50 49.86
N ASP A 549 -15.25 10.70 49.38
CA ASP A 549 -14.52 11.73 50.15
C ASP A 549 -15.28 12.14 51.42
N THR A 550 -16.58 12.40 51.28
CA THR A 550 -17.44 12.75 52.43
C THR A 550 -17.54 11.61 53.44
N VAL A 551 -17.70 10.37 53.00
CA VAL A 551 -17.79 9.19 53.89
C VAL A 551 -16.45 8.84 54.51
N SER A 552 -15.34 9.02 53.79
CA SER A 552 -13.98 8.88 54.32
C SER A 552 -13.72 9.89 55.45
N SER A 553 -14.25 11.11 55.33
CA SER A 553 -14.20 12.11 56.41
C SER A 553 -14.99 11.67 57.65
N LEU A 554 -16.15 11.01 57.47
CA LEU A 554 -16.94 10.49 58.58
C LEU A 554 -16.26 9.27 59.24
N CYS A 555 -15.65 8.39 58.46
CA CYS A 555 -14.89 7.25 59.00
C CYS A 555 -13.68 7.73 59.81
N SER A 556 -13.00 8.78 59.35
CA SER A 556 -11.88 9.38 60.11
C SER A 556 -12.36 10.00 61.42
N GLN A 557 -13.55 10.61 61.46
CA GLN A 557 -14.16 11.07 62.72
C GLN A 557 -14.55 9.93 63.67
N ALA A 558 -14.99 8.78 63.15
CA ALA A 558 -15.20 7.60 63.97
C ALA A 558 -13.87 7.12 64.58
N GLN A 559 -12.77 7.16 63.82
CA GLN A 559 -11.44 6.80 64.33
C GLN A 559 -10.92 7.77 65.39
N THR A 560 -11.14 9.09 65.24
CA THR A 560 -10.74 10.07 66.27
C THR A 560 -11.54 9.89 67.56
N SER A 561 -12.84 9.64 67.47
CA SER A 561 -13.69 9.33 68.62
C SER A 561 -13.31 8.01 69.31
N TYR A 562 -12.96 6.98 68.54
CA TYR A 562 -12.39 5.74 69.06
C TYR A 562 -11.12 6.00 69.87
N GLY A 563 -10.18 6.76 69.31
CA GLY A 563 -8.92 7.10 69.99
C GLY A 563 -9.14 7.96 71.24
N TRP A 564 -10.15 8.84 71.24
CA TRP A 564 -10.53 9.63 72.41
C TRP A 564 -11.04 8.78 73.56
N GLU A 565 -11.93 7.81 73.29
CA GLU A 565 -12.50 6.95 74.33
C GLU A 565 -11.51 5.91 74.84
N THR A 566 -10.78 5.26 73.93
CA THR A 566 -9.91 4.12 74.27
C THR A 566 -8.49 4.52 74.66
N GLY A 567 -8.01 5.68 74.21
CA GLY A 567 -6.61 6.08 74.28
C GLY A 567 -5.71 5.36 73.26
N ASP A 568 -6.27 4.53 72.36
CA ASP A 568 -5.52 3.81 71.32
C ASP A 568 -5.41 4.67 70.04
N ASN A 569 -4.17 5.00 69.67
CA ASN A 569 -3.85 5.83 68.51
C ASN A 569 -3.54 5.03 67.23
N ARG A 570 -3.89 3.74 67.17
CA ARG A 570 -3.74 2.94 65.94
C ARG A 570 -4.55 3.53 64.77
N GLN A 571 -3.92 3.62 63.60
CA GLN A 571 -4.59 4.01 62.37
C GLN A 571 -5.19 2.78 61.69
N TYR A 572 -6.52 2.69 61.69
CA TYR A 572 -7.25 1.62 61.01
C TYR A 572 -7.51 1.97 59.54
N LEU A 573 -7.72 3.25 59.24
CA LEU A 573 -7.88 3.76 57.88
C LEU A 573 -6.52 3.86 57.18
N ARG A 574 -6.34 3.07 56.12
CA ARG A 574 -5.10 3.04 55.32
C ARG A 574 -5.14 4.08 54.19
N PRO A 575 -4.00 4.71 53.85
CA PRO A 575 -3.90 5.55 52.66
C PRO A 575 -4.00 4.67 51.40
N GLY A 576 -4.64 5.19 50.34
CA GLY A 576 -4.75 4.50 49.05
C GLY A 576 -5.99 3.62 48.88
N ASN A 577 -7.00 3.76 49.74
CA ASN A 577 -8.29 3.07 49.58
C ASN A 577 -9.01 3.45 48.26
N TRP A 578 -8.68 4.59 47.66
CA TRP A 578 -9.14 5.00 46.34
C TRP A 578 -8.03 4.83 45.30
N SER A 579 -8.33 4.14 44.20
CA SER A 579 -7.42 3.96 43.06
C SER A 579 -7.91 4.72 41.82
N ASP A 580 -7.17 5.73 41.38
CA ASP A 580 -7.52 6.48 40.16
C ASP A 580 -7.47 5.60 38.90
N LEU A 581 -6.55 4.64 38.86
CA LEU A 581 -6.40 3.69 37.75
C LEU A 581 -7.67 2.86 37.55
N TYR A 582 -8.28 2.40 38.65
CA TYR A 582 -9.46 1.53 38.64
C TYR A 582 -10.75 2.27 38.99
N GLN A 583 -10.80 3.59 38.77
CA GLN A 583 -12.00 4.41 39.02
C GLN A 583 -12.55 4.33 40.46
N GLY A 584 -11.67 4.05 41.43
CA GLY A 584 -12.01 3.96 42.84
C GLY A 584 -12.80 2.71 43.23
N LEU A 585 -12.98 1.73 42.33
CA LEU A 585 -13.73 0.51 42.64
C LEU A 585 -13.12 -0.21 43.86
N LEU A 586 -13.99 -0.82 44.67
CA LEU A 586 -13.67 -1.50 45.94
C LEU A 586 -13.22 -0.59 47.11
N ALA A 587 -13.29 0.74 46.94
CA ALA A 587 -12.93 1.67 48.02
C ALA A 587 -13.87 1.55 49.24
N GLY A 588 -15.17 1.30 49.02
CA GLY A 588 -16.16 1.17 50.09
C GLY A 588 -15.94 -0.08 50.95
N GLU A 589 -15.62 -1.20 50.33
CA GLU A 589 -15.32 -2.48 50.96
C GLU A 589 -14.09 -2.35 51.87
N SER A 590 -13.08 -1.60 51.42
CA SER A 590 -11.89 -1.30 52.24
C SER A 590 -12.21 -0.47 53.49
N LEU A 591 -13.09 0.54 53.37
CA LEU A 591 -13.54 1.35 54.49
C LEU A 591 -14.38 0.53 55.46
N LEU A 592 -15.27 -0.33 54.96
CA LEU A 592 -16.12 -1.19 55.79
C LEU A 592 -15.27 -2.14 56.64
N LEU A 593 -14.26 -2.76 56.04
CA LEU A 593 -13.31 -3.61 56.75
C LEU A 593 -12.60 -2.83 57.87
N SER A 594 -12.18 -1.59 57.59
CA SER A 594 -11.52 -0.72 58.58
C SER A 594 -12.46 -0.40 59.75
N LEU A 595 -13.74 -0.11 59.48
CA LEU A 595 -14.75 0.12 60.51
C LEU A 595 -15.02 -1.13 61.37
N GLN A 596 -15.11 -2.31 60.76
CA GLN A 596 -15.32 -3.58 61.47
C GLN A 596 -14.14 -3.91 62.39
N GLN A 597 -12.91 -3.63 61.95
CA GLN A 597 -11.73 -3.80 62.79
C GLN A 597 -11.75 -2.87 64.01
N MET A 598 -12.15 -1.61 63.82
CA MET A 598 -12.32 -0.66 64.94
C MET A 598 -13.40 -1.11 65.92
N GLU A 599 -14.55 -1.57 65.42
CA GLU A 599 -15.63 -2.10 66.27
C GLU A 599 -15.17 -3.29 67.10
N ALA A 600 -14.52 -4.27 66.47
CA ALA A 600 -14.01 -5.45 67.17
C ALA A 600 -13.01 -5.07 68.27
N ALA A 601 -12.12 -4.11 67.97
CA ALA A 601 -11.18 -3.58 68.95
C ALA A 601 -11.88 -2.84 70.09
N TYR A 602 -12.91 -2.03 69.79
CA TYR A 602 -13.68 -1.32 70.81
C TYR A 602 -14.43 -2.28 71.72
N LEU A 603 -15.12 -3.29 71.18
CA LEU A 603 -15.86 -4.26 71.99
C LEU A 603 -14.94 -5.08 72.90
N SER A 604 -13.69 -5.31 72.50
CA SER A 604 -12.68 -5.95 73.36
C SER A 604 -12.20 -5.03 74.50
N TRP A 605 -12.20 -3.71 74.26
CA TRP A 605 -11.81 -2.69 75.22
C TRP A 605 -12.96 -2.30 76.16
N ASP A 606 -14.22 -2.34 75.71
CA ASP A 606 -15.38 -1.89 76.47
C ASP A 606 -15.73 -2.88 77.59
N GLN A 607 -15.01 -2.74 78.70
CA GLN A 607 -15.25 -3.43 79.94
C GLN A 607 -16.08 -2.55 80.88
N ARG A 608 -16.78 -3.17 81.82
CA ARG A 608 -17.63 -2.46 82.78
C ARG A 608 -16.76 -1.57 83.69
N ALA A 609 -16.82 -0.27 83.46
CA ALA A 609 -16.15 0.72 84.29
C ALA A 609 -16.70 0.76 85.72
N LEU A 610 -15.82 0.99 86.70
CA LEU A 610 -16.23 1.30 88.06
C LEU A 610 -16.64 2.77 88.13
N GLN A 611 -17.89 3.04 88.45
CA GLN A 611 -18.44 4.39 88.53
C GLN A 611 -18.28 4.92 89.96
N VAL A 612 -17.60 6.05 90.10
CA VAL A 612 -17.32 6.67 91.40
C VAL A 612 -17.82 8.11 91.41
N ARG A 613 -18.49 8.49 92.49
CA ARG A 613 -18.86 9.88 92.78
C ARG A 613 -18.03 10.39 93.95
N LYS A 614 -17.17 11.38 93.68
CA LYS A 614 -16.42 12.11 94.71
C LYS A 614 -17.06 13.47 94.92
N THR A 615 -17.48 13.74 96.14
CA THR A 615 -17.90 15.09 96.56
C THR A 615 -16.72 15.78 97.22
N ALA A 616 -16.31 16.92 96.68
CA ALA A 616 -15.20 17.71 97.15
C ALA A 616 -15.66 19.13 97.48
N SER A 617 -15.18 19.67 98.60
CA SER A 617 -15.45 21.04 99.03
C SER A 617 -14.23 21.89 98.73
N LEU A 618 -14.41 23.02 98.03
CA LEU A 618 -13.29 23.94 97.80
C LEU A 618 -12.82 24.58 99.11
N ARG A 619 -13.68 24.72 100.12
CA ARG A 619 -13.28 25.16 101.45
C ARG A 619 -12.36 24.16 102.18
N THR A 620 -12.46 22.85 101.88
CA THR A 620 -11.52 21.87 102.45
C THR A 620 -10.12 21.98 101.86
N LEU A 621 -10.00 22.43 100.61
CA LEU A 621 -8.73 22.74 99.97
C LEU A 621 -8.13 24.05 100.49
N GLU A 622 -8.97 25.07 100.64
CA GLU A 622 -8.57 26.40 101.07
C GLU A 622 -9.48 26.89 102.22
N PRO A 623 -9.09 26.71 103.50
CA PRO A 623 -9.95 27.01 104.65
C PRO A 623 -10.43 28.47 104.73
N THR A 624 -9.63 29.42 104.22
CA THR A 624 -9.93 30.86 104.19
C THR A 624 -10.76 31.29 102.98
N LEU A 625 -11.12 30.37 102.07
CA LEU A 625 -11.78 30.65 100.79
C LEU A 625 -12.97 31.61 100.89
N ILE A 626 -13.91 31.31 101.78
CA ILE A 626 -15.15 32.08 101.92
C ILE A 626 -14.88 33.47 102.50
N ASP A 627 -13.91 33.58 103.41
CA ASP A 627 -13.52 34.87 103.98
C ASP A 627 -12.84 35.73 102.92
N THR A 628 -11.98 35.14 102.08
CA THR A 628 -11.35 35.81 100.92
C THR A 628 -12.40 36.28 99.91
N ILE A 629 -13.41 35.44 99.58
CA ILE A 629 -14.52 35.82 98.69
C ILE A 629 -15.31 37.01 99.29
N LYS A 630 -15.68 36.95 100.58
CA LYS A 630 -16.40 38.03 101.25
C LYS A 630 -15.59 39.32 101.33
N GLN A 631 -14.29 39.22 101.58
CA GLN A 631 -13.39 40.37 101.60
C GLN A 631 -13.30 41.02 100.23
N LEU A 632 -13.10 40.22 99.17
CA LEU A 632 -13.07 40.70 97.78
C LEU A 632 -14.39 41.37 97.35
N LEU A 633 -15.53 40.84 97.80
CA LEU A 633 -16.85 41.38 97.48
C LEU A 633 -17.18 42.70 98.20
N THR A 634 -16.64 42.90 99.40
CA THR A 634 -16.91 44.06 100.26
C THR A 634 -15.87 45.18 100.17
N SER A 635 -14.68 44.90 99.66
CA SER A 635 -13.66 45.93 99.44
C SER A 635 -13.89 46.71 98.14
N ASP A 636 -14.01 48.04 98.24
CA ASP A 636 -14.05 48.96 97.08
C ASP A 636 -12.67 49.12 96.40
N SER A 637 -11.58 48.66 97.03
CA SER A 637 -10.25 48.71 96.44
C SER A 637 -10.04 47.54 95.48
N VAL A 638 -9.77 47.85 94.21
CA VAL A 638 -9.13 46.94 93.24
C VAL A 638 -7.67 46.77 93.66
N ALA A 639 -7.44 46.09 94.79
CA ALA A 639 -6.14 45.60 95.16
C ALA A 639 -6.12 44.12 94.77
N SER A 640 -5.36 43.79 93.73
CA SER A 640 -4.85 42.45 93.54
C SER A 640 -4.18 42.04 94.85
N MET A 641 -4.81 41.17 95.63
CA MET A 641 -4.05 40.30 96.50
C MET A 641 -3.32 39.33 95.58
N ALA A 642 -2.23 39.80 94.97
CA ALA A 642 -1.16 38.91 94.56
C ALA A 642 -0.70 38.26 95.87
N ALA A 643 -1.14 37.02 96.08
CA ALA A 643 -0.64 36.22 97.17
C ALA A 643 0.89 36.22 97.07
N GLU A 644 1.56 36.70 98.12
CA GLU A 644 2.93 36.30 98.41
C GLU A 644 3.02 34.77 98.29
N GLU A 645 4.14 34.27 97.73
CA GLU A 645 4.48 32.87 97.43
C GLU A 645 4.16 31.87 98.56
N THR A 646 2.87 31.63 98.76
CA THR A 646 2.29 30.54 99.52
C THR A 646 1.42 29.82 98.52
N ALA A 647 1.68 28.53 98.34
CA ALA A 647 0.99 27.69 97.39
C ALA A 647 -0.51 27.58 97.78
N GLN A 648 -1.32 28.55 97.36
CA GLN A 648 -2.76 28.52 97.52
C GLN A 648 -3.33 27.45 96.59
N SER A 649 -4.17 26.57 97.12
CA SER A 649 -4.78 25.48 96.35
C SER A 649 -5.97 25.97 95.52
N VAL A 650 -6.54 27.12 95.88
CA VAL A 650 -7.59 27.80 95.13
C VAL A 650 -7.25 29.29 95.03
N VAL A 651 -7.06 29.78 93.79
CA VAL A 651 -6.79 31.21 93.53
C VAL A 651 -8.12 31.91 93.30
N VAL A 652 -8.43 32.91 94.12
CA VAL A 652 -9.61 33.76 93.96
C VAL A 652 -9.18 35.14 93.47
N GLU A 653 -9.66 35.52 92.30
CA GLU A 653 -9.32 36.79 91.68
C GLU A 653 -10.56 37.51 91.14
N ARG A 654 -10.40 38.82 90.96
CA ARG A 654 -11.36 39.66 90.26
C ARG A 654 -10.78 39.95 88.88
N ASP A 655 -11.39 39.39 87.85
CA ASP A 655 -10.95 39.57 86.46
C ASP A 655 -11.24 41.01 85.97
N SER A 656 -10.64 41.44 84.86
CA SER A 656 -10.77 42.78 84.26
C SER A 656 -12.23 43.18 83.99
N ASN A 657 -13.12 42.19 83.83
CA ASN A 657 -14.56 42.39 83.60
C ASN A 657 -15.40 42.43 84.88
N ASN A 658 -14.76 42.58 86.05
CA ASN A 658 -15.44 42.62 87.35
C ASN A 658 -16.12 41.29 87.76
N ASN A 659 -15.71 40.19 87.14
CA ASN A 659 -16.18 38.85 87.47
C ASN A 659 -15.35 38.28 88.62
N LEU A 660 -15.99 37.51 89.50
CA LEU A 660 -15.29 36.72 90.50
C LEU A 660 -14.86 35.40 89.85
N VAL A 661 -13.56 35.14 89.79
CA VAL A 661 -12.97 33.95 89.17
C VAL A 661 -12.29 33.13 90.26
N LEU A 662 -12.66 31.85 90.36
CA LEU A 662 -12.02 30.88 91.23
C LEU A 662 -11.33 29.84 90.39
N THR A 663 -10.01 29.83 90.42
CA THR A 663 -9.20 28.86 89.69
C THR A 663 -8.68 27.80 90.65
N PHE A 664 -8.98 26.55 90.35
CA PHE A 664 -8.54 25.39 91.12
C PHE A 664 -8.02 24.31 90.20
N LYS A 665 -7.13 23.47 90.72
CA LYS A 665 -6.64 22.32 89.98
C LYS A 665 -7.23 21.05 90.54
N LEU A 666 -7.51 20.10 89.63
CA LEU A 666 -8.07 18.81 90.04
C LEU A 666 -7.03 17.92 90.74
N GLU A 667 -5.74 18.15 90.48
CA GLU A 667 -4.63 17.44 91.12
C GLU A 667 -4.62 17.63 92.65
N ASP A 668 -4.97 18.83 93.13
CA ASP A 668 -4.94 19.20 94.55
C ASP A 668 -6.02 18.46 95.36
N LEU A 669 -7.08 17.97 94.70
CA LEU A 669 -8.12 17.15 95.32
C LEU A 669 -7.66 15.72 95.66
N ASN A 670 -6.49 15.31 95.17
CA ASN A 670 -5.88 14.00 95.39
C ASN A 670 -6.85 12.82 95.17
N ILE A 671 -7.73 12.94 94.17
CA ILE A 671 -8.79 11.95 93.87
C ILE A 671 -8.18 10.58 93.55
N GLN A 672 -6.96 10.54 93.01
CA GLN A 672 -6.23 9.31 92.74
C GLN A 672 -5.97 8.49 94.01
N ALA A 673 -5.80 9.13 95.17
CA ALA A 673 -5.51 8.45 96.44
C ALA A 673 -6.75 7.78 97.07
N ASP A 674 -7.97 8.15 96.68
CA ASP A 674 -9.21 7.57 97.25
C ASP A 674 -9.28 6.05 97.07
N TYR A 675 -8.71 5.55 95.96
CA TYR A 675 -8.55 4.12 95.68
C TYR A 675 -7.09 3.88 95.28
N PRO A 676 -6.24 3.31 96.13
CA PRO A 676 -4.81 3.15 95.80
C PRO A 676 -4.59 2.12 94.69
N VAL A 677 -3.51 2.31 93.92
CA VAL A 677 -3.10 1.42 92.81
C VAL A 677 -2.88 -0.02 93.27
N SER A 678 -2.56 -0.24 94.56
CA SER A 678 -2.42 -1.58 95.15
C SER A 678 -3.69 -2.44 95.10
N LEU A 679 -4.87 -1.83 94.95
CA LEU A 679 -6.14 -2.55 94.80
C LEU A 679 -6.34 -3.12 93.37
N ASN A 680 -5.45 -2.80 92.44
CA ASN A 680 -5.46 -3.29 91.05
C ASN A 680 -6.83 -3.10 90.34
N LEU A 681 -7.43 -1.92 90.53
CA LEU A 681 -8.77 -1.59 90.01
C LEU A 681 -8.75 -0.90 88.64
N GLY A 682 -7.56 -0.70 88.05
CA GLY A 682 -7.37 0.06 86.82
C GLY A 682 -6.49 1.29 86.99
N ASN A 683 -5.77 1.65 85.94
CA ASN A 683 -4.84 2.79 85.91
C ASN A 683 -5.48 4.03 85.26
N SER A 684 -6.54 3.85 84.47
CA SER A 684 -7.19 4.96 83.77
C SER A 684 -8.33 5.50 84.62
N ARG A 685 -8.26 6.78 84.97
CA ARG A 685 -9.32 7.45 85.71
C ARG A 685 -9.77 8.69 84.99
N LEU A 686 -10.96 8.62 84.42
CA LEU A 686 -11.49 9.63 83.52
C LEU A 686 -12.76 10.24 84.12
N ILE A 687 -12.86 11.56 84.05
CA ILE A 687 -14.05 12.29 84.43
C ILE A 687 -15.19 11.87 83.51
N LYS A 688 -16.35 11.59 84.12
CA LYS A 688 -17.61 11.32 83.42
C LYS A 688 -18.52 12.54 83.42
N SER A 689 -18.63 13.24 84.55
CA SER A 689 -19.32 14.54 84.64
C SER A 689 -18.86 15.29 85.88
N ILE A 690 -18.99 16.62 85.86
CA ILE A 690 -18.82 17.46 87.05
C ILE A 690 -20.12 18.24 87.24
N SER A 691 -20.70 18.15 88.44
CA SER A 691 -21.79 19.02 88.87
C SER A 691 -21.38 19.87 90.07
N VAL A 692 -22.02 21.02 90.26
CA VAL A 692 -21.65 22.01 91.27
C VAL A 692 -22.84 22.32 92.17
N SER A 693 -22.62 22.29 93.48
CA SER A 693 -23.56 22.74 94.50
C SER A 693 -22.99 23.96 95.21
N LEU A 694 -23.82 24.98 95.35
CA LEU A 694 -23.51 26.28 95.93
C LEU A 694 -24.45 26.52 97.11
N PRO A 695 -24.09 26.07 98.33
CA PRO A 695 -24.86 26.32 99.53
C PRO A 695 -24.87 27.82 99.89
N ALA A 696 -25.80 28.54 99.28
CA ALA A 696 -26.09 29.96 99.48
C ALA A 696 -27.60 30.16 99.70
N LEU A 697 -27.97 31.29 100.31
CA LEU A 697 -29.37 31.68 100.49
C LEU A 697 -29.86 32.32 99.18
N LEU A 698 -30.72 31.60 98.46
CA LEU A 698 -31.40 32.10 97.26
C LEU A 698 -32.81 32.58 97.62
N GLY A 699 -33.18 33.77 97.15
CA GLY A 699 -34.55 34.25 97.22
C GLY A 699 -35.50 33.43 96.33
N PRO A 700 -36.83 33.55 96.53
CA PRO A 700 -37.81 32.94 95.63
C PRO A 700 -37.59 33.41 94.19
N TYR A 701 -37.41 32.45 93.26
CA TYR A 701 -37.14 32.70 91.84
C TYR A 701 -35.84 33.44 91.51
N GLU A 702 -34.89 33.46 92.45
CA GLU A 702 -33.53 33.96 92.19
C GLU A 702 -32.68 32.84 91.57
N ASN A 703 -32.03 33.14 90.44
CA ASN A 703 -31.16 32.19 89.74
C ASN A 703 -29.70 32.51 90.01
N VAL A 704 -28.88 31.46 90.03
CA VAL A 704 -27.42 31.60 90.01
C VAL A 704 -26.97 31.89 88.59
N GLN A 705 -25.88 32.64 88.42
CA GLN A 705 -25.19 32.70 87.13
C GLN A 705 -23.73 32.38 87.40
N ALA A 706 -23.30 31.18 87.02
CA ALA A 706 -21.90 30.80 87.10
C ALA A 706 -21.48 29.99 85.87
N LEU A 707 -20.19 30.04 85.53
CA LEU A 707 -19.60 29.28 84.43
C LEU A 707 -18.45 28.46 84.99
N LEU A 708 -18.53 27.14 84.87
CA LEU A 708 -17.40 26.25 85.11
C LEU A 708 -16.70 26.01 83.77
N ARG A 709 -15.40 26.27 83.70
CA ARG A 709 -14.60 26.19 82.47
C ARG A 709 -13.32 25.41 82.70
N TYR A 710 -12.93 24.60 81.71
CA TYR A 710 -11.64 23.92 81.65
C TYR A 710 -10.63 24.75 80.83
N ASN A 711 -9.44 25.00 81.41
CA ASN A 711 -8.47 25.95 80.87
C ASN A 711 -7.19 25.31 80.29
N SER A 712 -7.02 23.98 80.39
CA SER A 712 -5.78 23.33 79.94
C SER A 712 -5.77 22.98 78.44
N SER A 713 -4.61 22.56 77.94
CA SER A 713 -4.32 22.35 76.51
C SER A 713 -4.99 21.12 75.87
N LYS A 714 -5.45 20.14 76.66
CA LYS A 714 -6.09 18.94 76.14
C LYS A 714 -7.37 19.33 75.36
N GLU A 715 -7.42 18.97 74.08
CA GLU A 715 -8.61 19.19 73.28
C GLU A 715 -9.74 18.29 73.75
N LEU A 716 -10.92 18.89 73.89
CA LEU A 716 -12.18 18.22 74.21
C LEU A 716 -13.08 18.38 73.00
N ALA A 717 -14.11 17.53 72.91
CA ALA A 717 -15.13 17.70 71.89
C ALA A 717 -15.72 19.12 71.93
N LYS A 718 -16.08 19.63 70.74
CA LYS A 718 -16.62 20.99 70.61
C LYS A 718 -17.83 21.17 71.53
N GLY A 719 -17.76 22.15 72.43
CA GLY A 719 -18.81 22.45 73.40
C GLY A 719 -18.62 21.83 74.78
N CYS A 720 -17.70 20.86 74.96
CA CYS A 720 -17.51 20.15 76.23
C CYS A 720 -16.49 20.81 77.19
N LYS A 721 -15.96 22.00 76.85
CA LYS A 721 -14.94 22.72 77.65
C LYS A 721 -15.52 23.62 78.75
N ALA A 722 -16.82 23.88 78.74
CA ALA A 722 -17.45 24.74 79.75
C ALA A 722 -18.92 24.38 79.96
N VAL A 723 -19.46 24.69 81.15
CA VAL A 723 -20.87 24.56 81.50
C VAL A 723 -21.37 25.79 82.22
N ALA A 724 -22.61 26.18 81.95
CA ALA A 724 -23.29 27.25 82.67
C ALA A 724 -24.14 26.65 83.79
N LEU A 725 -24.06 27.24 84.99
CA LEU A 725 -24.76 26.80 86.19
C LEU A 725 -25.83 27.85 86.52
N SER A 726 -27.05 27.40 86.79
CA SER A 726 -28.23 28.24 86.98
C SER A 726 -29.03 27.94 88.24
N HIS A 727 -29.07 26.68 88.70
CA HIS A 727 -29.85 26.29 89.89
C HIS A 727 -28.98 26.15 91.14
N GLY A 728 -27.67 25.91 90.98
CA GLY A 728 -26.71 25.91 92.09
C GLY A 728 -26.88 24.77 93.10
N LEU A 729 -27.63 23.72 92.79
CA LEU A 729 -27.79 22.53 93.64
C LEU A 729 -27.63 21.25 92.81
N ASP A 730 -26.48 20.60 92.90
CA ASP A 730 -26.06 19.47 92.07
C ASP A 730 -26.18 19.77 90.56
N ASP A 731 -25.73 20.97 90.16
CA ASP A 731 -25.91 21.51 88.82
C ASP A 731 -24.83 21.05 87.85
N SER A 732 -25.23 20.27 86.85
CA SER A 732 -24.35 19.77 85.78
C SER A 732 -24.23 20.72 84.58
N GLY A 733 -25.03 21.78 84.55
CA GLY A 733 -25.20 22.70 83.43
C GLY A 733 -25.96 22.12 82.23
N GLN A 734 -26.59 20.97 82.41
CA GLN A 734 -27.57 20.41 81.47
C GLN A 734 -28.98 20.52 82.04
N PHE A 735 -29.99 20.67 81.18
CA PHE A 735 -31.40 20.67 81.61
C PHE A 735 -31.81 19.37 82.30
N GLN A 736 -31.31 18.25 81.78
CA GLN A 736 -31.45 16.92 82.34
C GLN A 736 -30.16 16.16 82.07
N LEU A 737 -29.49 15.70 83.13
CA LEU A 737 -28.27 14.91 83.02
C LEU A 737 -28.62 13.48 82.56
N ASP A 738 -28.17 13.10 81.36
CA ASP A 738 -28.34 11.74 80.83
C ASP A 738 -26.98 11.10 80.51
N PHE A 739 -26.61 10.07 81.27
CA PHE A 739 -25.36 9.33 81.04
C PHE A 739 -25.40 8.46 79.77
N ASN A 740 -26.60 8.12 79.29
CA ASN A 740 -26.82 7.32 78.09
C ASN A 740 -26.92 8.17 76.82
N ASP A 741 -26.72 9.49 76.92
CA ASP A 741 -26.69 10.35 75.75
C ASP A 741 -25.63 9.86 74.73
N GLY A 742 -25.97 9.97 73.46
CA GLY A 742 -25.09 9.68 72.34
C GLY A 742 -23.97 10.72 72.17
N GLN A 743 -23.98 11.79 72.98
CA GLN A 743 -22.95 12.82 73.03
C GLN A 743 -22.06 12.70 74.27
N TYR A 744 -20.85 13.24 74.19
CA TYR A 744 -19.99 13.42 75.34
C TYR A 744 -20.57 14.47 76.27
N LEU A 745 -20.60 14.16 77.56
CA LEU A 745 -20.91 15.11 78.60
C LEU A 745 -19.78 16.16 78.71
N PRO A 746 -20.07 17.35 79.23
CA PRO A 746 -19.04 18.33 79.51
C PRO A 746 -17.95 17.74 80.41
N PHE A 747 -16.68 18.00 80.05
CA PHE A 747 -15.49 17.48 80.73
C PHE A 747 -15.28 15.96 80.67
N GLU A 748 -16.13 15.21 79.95
CA GLU A 748 -16.02 13.76 79.82
C GLU A 748 -14.71 13.35 79.12
N GLY A 749 -13.97 12.39 79.68
CA GLY A 749 -12.72 11.87 79.13
C GLY A 749 -11.45 12.63 79.58
N LEU A 750 -11.60 13.64 80.44
CA LEU A 750 -10.44 14.27 81.08
C LEU A 750 -9.84 13.34 82.16
N PRO A 751 -8.50 13.23 82.26
CA PRO A 751 -7.87 12.49 83.35
C PRO A 751 -8.08 13.23 84.68
N ILE A 752 -8.33 12.51 85.76
CA ILE A 752 -8.51 13.17 87.08
C ILE A 752 -7.21 13.79 87.62
N GLU A 753 -6.05 13.34 87.12
CA GLU A 753 -4.72 13.77 87.58
C GLU A 753 -4.27 15.10 86.97
N THR A 754 -4.95 15.58 85.93
CA THR A 754 -4.52 16.74 85.15
C THR A 754 -5.69 17.64 84.84
N GLY A 755 -5.56 18.94 85.10
CA GLY A 755 -6.57 19.89 84.66
C GLY A 755 -6.71 21.08 85.58
N THR A 756 -6.80 22.25 84.97
CA THR A 756 -7.11 23.50 85.65
C THR A 756 -8.53 23.92 85.27
N PHE A 757 -9.36 24.15 86.29
CA PHE A 757 -10.73 24.60 86.14
C PHE A 757 -10.88 25.99 86.73
N SER A 758 -11.70 26.82 86.08
CA SER A 758 -12.14 28.10 86.63
C SER A 758 -13.66 28.10 86.78
N LEU A 759 -14.13 28.43 87.98
CA LEU A 759 -15.51 28.75 88.26
C LEU A 759 -15.66 30.28 88.28
N ILE A 760 -16.46 30.81 87.36
CA ILE A 760 -16.58 32.23 87.10
C ILE A 760 -18.00 32.67 87.45
N PHE A 761 -18.13 33.65 88.33
CA PHE A 761 -19.40 34.30 88.67
C PHE A 761 -19.45 35.69 88.04
N PRO A 762 -20.27 35.89 86.99
CA PRO A 762 -20.52 37.21 86.43
C PRO A 762 -21.28 38.10 87.40
N ASN A 763 -21.16 39.42 87.29
CA ASN A 763 -21.97 40.38 88.07
C ASN A 763 -21.85 40.18 89.61
N ALA A 764 -20.71 39.68 90.07
CA ALA A 764 -20.50 39.30 91.47
C ALA A 764 -20.73 40.46 92.45
N HIS A 765 -20.47 41.71 92.03
CA HIS A 765 -20.65 42.91 92.86
C HIS A 765 -22.02 43.59 92.72
N SER A 766 -22.88 43.11 91.82
CA SER A 766 -24.21 43.69 91.58
C SER A 766 -25.32 42.72 91.95
N SER A 767 -25.95 42.06 90.97
CA SER A 767 -27.14 41.22 91.18
C SER A 767 -26.86 39.96 91.99
N GLN A 768 -25.64 39.42 91.97
CA GLN A 768 -25.27 38.21 92.70
C GLN A 768 -24.57 38.47 94.04
N ASN A 769 -24.38 39.74 94.43
CA ASN A 769 -23.58 40.09 95.61
C ASN A 769 -24.18 39.50 96.90
N ALA A 770 -25.49 39.65 97.10
CA ALA A 770 -26.18 39.11 98.28
C ALA A 770 -26.07 37.57 98.36
N MET A 771 -26.24 36.88 97.24
CA MET A 771 -26.10 35.42 97.15
C MET A 771 -24.67 34.98 97.47
N LEU A 772 -23.66 35.61 96.88
CA LEU A 772 -22.26 35.28 97.11
C LEU A 772 -21.79 35.59 98.54
N LEU A 773 -22.33 36.65 99.18
CA LEU A 773 -22.09 36.94 100.60
C LEU A 773 -22.68 35.87 101.53
N SER A 774 -23.77 35.22 101.11
CA SER A 774 -24.41 34.12 101.84
C SER A 774 -23.80 32.74 101.57
N LEU A 775 -22.80 32.67 100.67
CA LEU A 775 -22.15 31.43 100.28
C LEU A 775 -21.34 30.85 101.44
N ASN A 776 -21.59 29.57 101.74
CA ASN A 776 -20.90 28.87 102.84
C ASN A 776 -19.77 27.96 102.35
N ASP A 777 -19.85 27.51 101.10
CA ASP A 777 -18.90 26.62 100.45
C ASP A 777 -19.17 26.58 98.94
N ILE A 778 -18.27 25.96 98.18
CA ILE A 778 -18.48 25.54 96.79
C ILE A 778 -18.17 24.05 96.74
N ILE A 779 -19.17 23.26 96.37
CA ILE A 779 -19.09 21.81 96.39
C ILE A 779 -19.07 21.30 94.95
N LEU A 780 -18.04 20.53 94.61
CA LEU A 780 -17.90 19.84 93.34
C LEU A 780 -18.32 18.37 93.53
N HIS A 781 -19.23 17.91 92.69
CA HIS A 781 -19.58 16.50 92.56
C HIS A 781 -18.93 15.97 91.28
N ILE A 782 -17.80 15.30 91.46
CA ILE A 782 -17.00 14.74 90.37
C ILE A 782 -17.40 13.28 90.21
N ASN A 783 -18.16 12.99 89.16
CA ASN A 783 -18.41 11.63 88.73
C ASN A 783 -17.28 11.23 87.79
N TYR A 784 -16.54 10.17 88.12
CA TYR A 784 -15.46 9.65 87.30
C TYR A 784 -15.55 8.13 87.20
N THR A 785 -14.84 7.58 86.22
CA THR A 785 -14.76 6.14 85.97
C THR A 785 -13.35 5.65 86.21
N ILE A 786 -13.22 4.47 86.80
CA ILE A 786 -11.96 3.72 86.90
C ILE A 786 -12.03 2.54 85.92
N ARG A 787 -11.00 2.42 85.08
CA ARG A 787 -10.80 1.34 84.11
C ARG A 787 -9.37 0.82 84.12
#